data_AF-A0A9Q9RMX6-F1
#
_entry.id   AF-A0A9Q9RMX6-F1
#
_cell.length_a   1.000
_cell.length_b   1.000
_cell.length_c   1.000
_cell.angle_alpha   90.00
_cell.angle_beta   90.00
_cell.angle_gamma   90.00
#
_symmetry.space_group_name_H-M   'P 1'
#
loop_
_entity.id
_entity.type
_entity.pdbx_description
1 polymer ?
#
loop_
_entity_poly.entity_id
_entity_poly.type
_entity_poly.pdbx_seq_one_letter_code
_entity_poly.pdbx_strand_id
1 'polypeptide(L)'
;MSQSTARALQRVKGSCSPSLWRSPPHGFARRSFSATCSRRLMETSGFSDTQLTVREAVSQLCSNFPNTYWQERDEAEQDPQDFHAALAKDGWLGIALPEALGGSGLGISEAVMMMQTITESGAGMAGAQAIHANVYATQPLAKFGTEKQLQSTIPNIIQGKWRVCFGVTEPNSGLDTLRLTTTATKQPDGSYSVSGQKIWITCAQVASKMILLARTAPLDPKKPSQGLSLFCIDLNRDQQGLDLRKIRKMGGKAVDANEVFFDNYSIPADSLIGDEGQGFKIILHGMNAERCLLAGEALGLGYAALNKAAEYARDRTVFQRPIGQNQAIAHPLADAYMKLEAAKLMTYHAARLYDDSSKEDSSPDAKISPASVGVACNSAKYMAAEAAFTACERAVLTHGGMGYAAEYDVERWFRECLVPRIAPVSREMILNYISEKVLALPPMKLFTTSRLGNPLRLGCRSSQRRSASTLGSDVAQQLLSRLKDRVTTRRQVLDGNQLQKLSLTFNRRYLHPGHDIAETAPANGTVLPAGYHLVYFTPNGTEFELGVDGTDRSFNAPTPFTRRMWAGGRMQWAKNCPLRVGEEVEERTRLLAAEPKKSRDGTEMIVVTIEKEFWGSQGLSLTDQRSWVFRTELPEPLENTTVPTSLGTVQTNVQTTQHSPKGYPERQMTWSPISLFRFSALTFNAHRIHYDAAWSQGVERHRGLVVHGPLNLINLLDYWRDVHAVPDGTGPSEITYRALSPLYSGERSTVKTSPEGQSKGDVEVLVEREGTLCMKGKISE
;
A
#
# COMPACT_ATOMS: atom_id res chain seq x y z
N MET A 1 -26.32 36.12 14.21
CA MET A 1 -24.91 36.54 14.22
C MET A 1 -24.66 37.25 15.54
N SER A 2 -23.72 36.76 16.37
CA SER A 2 -23.38 37.44 17.62
C SER A 2 -22.55 38.70 17.32
N GLN A 3 -22.57 39.70 18.21
CA GLN A 3 -21.77 40.92 18.06
C GLN A 3 -20.25 40.66 17.97
N SER A 4 -19.76 39.47 18.36
CA SER A 4 -18.34 39.10 18.22
C SER A 4 -17.95 38.79 16.77
N THR A 5 -18.83 38.11 16.01
CA THR A 5 -18.55 37.74 14.61
C THR A 5 -18.43 38.98 13.70
N ALA A 6 -19.16 40.05 14.02
CA ALA A 6 -19.09 41.32 13.29
C ALA A 6 -17.78 42.09 13.52
N ARG A 7 -17.17 41.98 14.72
CA ARG A 7 -15.90 42.65 15.05
C ARG A 7 -14.69 41.94 14.42
N ALA A 8 -14.71 40.62 14.31
CA ALA A 8 -13.68 39.85 13.60
C ALA A 8 -13.61 40.24 12.11
N LEU A 9 -14.77 40.40 11.46
CA LEU A 9 -14.86 40.84 10.06
C LEU A 9 -14.37 42.29 9.84
N GLN A 10 -14.51 43.18 10.84
CA GLN A 10 -14.01 44.56 10.75
C GLN A 10 -12.49 44.67 10.84
N ARG A 11 -11.82 43.81 11.63
CA ARG A 11 -10.34 43.78 11.69
C ARG A 11 -9.72 43.28 10.39
N VAL A 12 -10.33 42.27 9.75
CA VAL A 12 -9.86 41.74 8.45
C VAL A 12 -10.12 42.71 7.30
N LYS A 13 -11.19 43.52 7.35
CA LYS A 13 -11.51 44.52 6.30
C LYS A 13 -10.75 45.86 6.42
N GLY A 14 -10.16 46.16 7.58
CA GLY A 14 -9.58 47.48 7.86
C GLY A 14 -8.23 47.79 7.21
N SER A 15 -7.58 46.84 6.52
CA SER A 15 -6.20 46.98 6.02
C SER A 15 -6.04 47.32 4.54
N CYS A 16 -7.11 47.46 3.76
CA CYS A 16 -7.04 47.80 2.33
C CYS A 16 -7.57 49.22 2.04
N SER A 17 -6.65 50.15 1.75
CA SER A 17 -6.96 51.50 1.25
C SER A 17 -7.20 51.49 -0.27
N PRO A 18 -8.25 52.15 -0.81
CA PRO A 18 -8.51 52.21 -2.24
C PRO A 18 -8.01 53.52 -2.86
N SER A 19 -6.95 53.45 -3.67
CA SER A 19 -6.52 54.52 -4.58
C SER A 19 -5.61 53.89 -5.64
N LEU A 20 -5.61 54.14 -6.95
CA LEU A 20 -6.23 55.09 -7.87
C LEU A 20 -6.06 54.43 -9.26
N TRP A 21 -7.13 54.21 -10.04
CA TRP A 21 -6.99 53.84 -11.46
C TRP A 21 -7.54 54.98 -12.32
N ARG A 22 -6.64 55.69 -13.01
CA ARG A 22 -6.97 56.61 -14.11
C ARG A 22 -6.98 55.83 -15.43
N SER A 23 -8.02 56.01 -16.24
CA SER A 23 -8.19 55.37 -17.56
C SER A 23 -7.43 56.11 -18.67
N PRO A 24 -6.88 55.40 -19.69
CA PRO A 24 -6.57 55.99 -21.00
C PRO A 24 -7.67 55.68 -22.04
N PRO A 25 -7.73 56.43 -23.15
CA PRO A 25 -8.88 56.45 -24.06
C PRO A 25 -8.82 55.39 -25.19
N HIS A 26 -9.98 55.23 -25.81
CA HIS A 26 -10.44 54.19 -26.72
C HIS A 26 -9.63 53.97 -28.02
N GLY A 27 -9.48 52.68 -28.37
CA GLY A 27 -9.26 52.18 -29.72
C GLY A 27 -9.98 50.82 -29.89
N PHE A 28 -10.90 50.76 -30.85
CA PHE A 28 -11.85 49.67 -31.08
C PHE A 28 -11.19 48.34 -31.51
N ALA A 29 -11.45 47.25 -30.78
CA ALA A 29 -11.49 45.90 -31.33
C ALA A 29 -12.40 44.99 -30.48
N ARG A 30 -13.43 44.43 -31.14
CA ARG A 30 -14.40 43.38 -30.76
C ARG A 30 -14.45 42.95 -29.29
N ARG A 31 -15.58 43.24 -28.63
CA ARG A 31 -15.99 42.64 -27.35
C ARG A 31 -16.14 41.13 -27.49
N SER A 32 -15.16 40.37 -27.01
CA SER A 32 -15.40 39.06 -26.42
C SER A 32 -15.65 39.27 -24.93
N PHE A 33 -16.92 39.26 -24.50
CA PHE A 33 -17.24 39.04 -23.09
C PHE A 33 -16.94 37.57 -22.78
N SER A 34 -15.67 37.26 -22.51
CA SER A 34 -15.29 36.06 -21.78
C SER A 34 -14.87 36.51 -20.39
N ALA A 35 -15.88 36.71 -19.54
CA ALA A 35 -15.71 36.81 -18.10
C ALA A 35 -15.73 35.40 -17.49
N THR A 36 -15.07 34.42 -18.10
CA THR A 36 -14.77 33.17 -17.39
C THR A 36 -13.72 33.49 -16.35
N CYS A 37 -14.19 33.87 -15.17
CA CYS A 37 -13.45 33.69 -13.92
C CYS A 37 -12.78 32.32 -13.99
N SER A 38 -11.47 32.25 -13.76
CA SER A 38 -10.76 30.97 -13.65
C SER A 38 -11.58 30.06 -12.75
N ARG A 39 -12.11 28.97 -13.31
CA ARG A 39 -13.05 28.11 -12.61
C ARG A 39 -12.30 27.46 -11.45
N ARG A 40 -12.47 27.97 -10.24
CA ARG A 40 -11.91 27.36 -9.03
C ARG A 40 -12.42 25.92 -8.98
N LEU A 41 -11.49 24.98 -8.86
CA LEU A 41 -11.78 23.55 -9.00
C LEU A 41 -12.62 23.04 -7.82
N MET A 42 -12.28 23.46 -6.60
CA MET A 42 -13.02 23.08 -5.40
C MET A 42 -14.41 23.71 -5.39
N GLU A 43 -15.42 22.89 -5.11
CA GLU A 43 -16.77 23.35 -4.85
C GLU A 43 -16.83 24.05 -3.46
N THR A 44 -17.43 25.24 -3.36
CA THR A 44 -17.43 26.07 -2.14
C THR A 44 -18.79 26.21 -1.44
N SER A 45 -19.85 25.60 -1.94
CA SER A 45 -21.17 25.65 -1.33
C SER A 45 -21.16 24.95 0.03
N GLY A 46 -21.86 25.54 1.00
CA GLY A 46 -21.97 24.99 2.35
C GLY A 46 -20.86 25.41 3.31
N PHE A 47 -19.86 26.17 2.84
CA PHE A 47 -18.94 26.89 3.73
C PHE A 47 -19.59 28.13 4.34
N SER A 48 -19.16 28.49 5.55
CA SER A 48 -19.60 29.70 6.23
C SER A 48 -18.99 30.95 5.58
N ASP A 49 -19.65 32.10 5.74
CA ASP A 49 -19.12 33.39 5.28
C ASP A 49 -17.73 33.68 5.88
N THR A 50 -17.51 33.27 7.13
CA THR A 50 -16.22 33.39 7.80
C THR A 50 -15.15 32.55 7.11
N GLN A 51 -15.43 31.27 6.82
CA GLN A 51 -14.50 30.41 6.09
C GLN A 51 -14.16 30.98 4.71
N LEU A 52 -15.16 31.45 3.97
CA LEU A 52 -14.95 32.06 2.65
C LEU A 52 -14.13 33.36 2.74
N THR A 53 -14.34 34.16 3.78
CA THR A 53 -13.54 35.37 4.04
C THR A 53 -12.09 35.02 4.35
N VAL A 54 -11.86 34.01 5.19
CA VAL A 54 -10.51 33.50 5.49
C VAL A 54 -9.82 33.02 4.21
N ARG A 55 -10.50 32.21 3.40
CA ARG A 55 -9.97 31.73 2.11
C ARG A 55 -9.57 32.88 1.21
N GLU A 56 -10.39 33.91 1.07
CA GLU A 56 -10.08 35.03 0.18
C GLU A 56 -8.88 35.84 0.68
N ALA A 57 -8.85 36.20 1.96
CA ALA A 57 -7.76 36.97 2.54
C ALA A 57 -6.42 36.21 2.49
N VAL A 58 -6.43 34.92 2.82
CA VAL A 58 -5.23 34.06 2.76
C VAL A 58 -4.79 33.85 1.31
N SER A 59 -5.71 33.69 0.37
CA SER A 59 -5.39 33.58 -1.06
C SER A 59 -4.72 34.86 -1.58
N GLN A 60 -5.20 36.04 -1.16
CA GLN A 60 -4.59 37.31 -1.53
C GLN A 60 -3.16 37.43 -0.97
N LEU A 61 -2.94 37.05 0.29
CA LEU A 61 -1.61 37.04 0.88
C LEU A 61 -0.67 36.09 0.15
N CYS A 62 -1.11 34.86 -0.11
CA CYS A 62 -0.32 33.83 -0.78
C CYS A 62 0.05 34.20 -2.23
N SER A 63 -0.73 35.05 -2.89
CA SER A 63 -0.43 35.52 -4.26
C SER A 63 0.90 36.29 -4.37
N ASN A 64 1.44 36.79 -3.26
CA ASN A 64 2.76 37.42 -3.19
C ASN A 64 3.92 36.41 -3.16
N PHE A 65 3.63 35.10 -3.02
CA PHE A 65 4.60 34.02 -2.88
C PHE A 65 4.37 32.97 -3.98
N PRO A 66 4.77 33.27 -5.24
CA PRO A 66 4.48 32.41 -6.38
C PRO A 66 5.22 31.07 -6.30
N ASN A 67 4.88 30.13 -7.18
CA ASN A 67 5.51 28.81 -7.22
C ASN A 67 7.05 28.86 -7.32
N THR A 68 7.60 29.80 -8.08
CA THR A 68 9.05 30.00 -8.20
C THR A 68 9.71 30.30 -6.86
N TYR A 69 9.07 31.09 -6.00
CA TYR A 69 9.55 31.33 -4.64
C TYR A 69 9.67 30.01 -3.86
N TRP A 70 8.66 29.14 -3.95
CA TRP A 70 8.67 27.86 -3.25
C TRP A 70 9.66 26.85 -3.82
N GLN A 71 9.87 26.87 -5.15
CA GLN A 71 10.90 26.07 -5.82
C GLN A 71 12.30 26.47 -5.33
N GLU A 72 12.61 27.77 -5.32
CA GLU A 72 13.89 28.32 -4.83
C GLU A 72 14.14 27.94 -3.36
N ARG A 73 13.11 28.04 -2.50
CA ARG A 73 13.23 27.63 -1.08
C ARG A 73 13.41 26.12 -0.90
N ASP A 74 12.76 25.28 -1.71
CA ASP A 74 12.93 23.82 -1.67
C ASP A 74 14.35 23.41 -2.14
N GLU A 75 14.85 24.03 -3.22
CA GLU A 75 16.18 23.75 -3.76
C GLU A 75 17.29 24.19 -2.79
N ALA A 76 17.15 25.38 -2.21
CA ALA A 76 18.14 25.93 -1.29
C ALA A 76 18.03 25.40 0.16
N GLU A 77 17.01 24.58 0.46
CA GLU A 77 16.68 24.11 1.82
C GLU A 77 16.56 25.30 2.83
N GLN A 78 15.91 26.39 2.41
CA GLN A 78 15.83 27.67 3.15
C GLN A 78 14.45 27.93 3.77
N ASP A 79 14.43 28.35 5.04
CA ASP A 79 13.20 28.69 5.76
C ASP A 79 12.45 29.88 5.10
N PRO A 80 11.13 29.77 4.86
CA PRO A 80 10.33 30.82 4.25
C PRO A 80 9.95 31.91 5.28
N GLN A 81 10.95 32.59 5.85
CA GLN A 81 10.77 33.55 6.95
C GLN A 81 9.85 34.71 6.59
N ASP A 82 9.94 35.20 5.36
CA ASP A 82 9.14 36.28 4.80
C ASP A 82 7.66 35.90 4.67
N PHE A 83 7.38 34.65 4.28
CA PHE A 83 6.01 34.13 4.27
C PHE A 83 5.42 34.03 5.69
N HIS A 84 6.19 33.51 6.65
CA HIS A 84 5.79 33.44 8.05
C HIS A 84 5.51 34.84 8.64
N ALA A 85 6.40 35.79 8.38
CA ALA A 85 6.26 37.17 8.85
C ALA A 85 5.04 37.88 8.25
N ALA A 86 4.73 37.62 6.97
CA ALA A 86 3.52 38.16 6.33
C ALA A 86 2.24 37.67 7.02
N LEU A 87 2.15 36.36 7.30
CA LEU A 87 1.00 35.79 8.03
C LEU A 87 0.92 36.31 9.48
N ALA A 88 2.06 36.47 10.16
CA ALA A 88 2.13 37.03 11.50
C ALA A 88 1.64 38.47 11.58
N LYS A 89 2.06 39.31 10.62
CA LYS A 89 1.69 40.72 10.53
C LYS A 89 0.18 40.93 10.49
N ASP A 90 -0.52 40.04 9.79
CA ASP A 90 -1.97 40.09 9.62
C ASP A 90 -2.72 39.30 10.71
N GLY A 91 -2.01 38.73 11.70
CA GLY A 91 -2.58 38.05 12.86
C GLY A 91 -3.01 36.59 12.62
N TRP A 92 -2.67 36.00 11.47
CA TRP A 92 -3.12 34.65 11.09
C TRP A 92 -2.55 33.54 11.96
N LEU A 93 -1.40 33.75 12.60
CA LEU A 93 -0.83 32.81 13.57
C LEU A 93 -1.73 32.60 14.80
N GLY A 94 -2.63 33.55 15.08
CA GLY A 94 -3.58 33.51 16.18
C GLY A 94 -5.00 33.11 15.79
N ILE A 95 -5.23 32.53 14.60
CA ILE A 95 -6.57 32.29 14.05
C ILE A 95 -7.51 31.52 15.00
N ALA A 96 -6.98 30.51 15.68
CA ALA A 96 -7.71 29.67 16.62
C ALA A 96 -7.38 29.97 18.10
N LEU A 97 -6.66 31.06 18.38
CA LEU A 97 -6.27 31.46 19.73
C LEU A 97 -7.25 32.50 20.31
N PRO A 98 -7.34 32.63 21.65
CA PRO A 98 -8.31 33.50 22.30
C PRO A 98 -8.15 34.98 21.93
N GLU A 99 -9.27 35.67 21.71
CA GLU A 99 -9.29 37.11 21.40
C GLU A 99 -8.63 37.96 22.51
N ALA A 100 -8.83 37.58 23.77
CA ALA A 100 -8.27 38.28 24.94
C ALA A 100 -6.73 38.31 24.95
N LEU A 101 -6.08 37.39 24.23
CA LEU A 101 -4.62 37.31 24.09
C LEU A 101 -4.13 37.83 22.73
N GLY A 102 -5.02 38.46 21.94
CA GLY A 102 -4.73 39.00 20.61
C GLY A 102 -5.05 38.07 19.44
N GLY A 103 -5.67 36.90 19.70
CA GLY A 103 -6.08 35.97 18.65
C GLY A 103 -7.38 36.38 17.94
N SER A 104 -7.84 35.54 17.00
CA SER A 104 -9.08 35.77 16.25
C SER A 104 -10.29 34.99 16.77
N GLY A 105 -10.08 33.97 17.64
CA GLY A 105 -11.16 33.21 18.26
C GLY A 105 -12.09 32.44 17.30
N LEU A 106 -11.66 32.16 16.06
CA LEU A 106 -12.54 31.56 15.03
C LEU A 106 -12.75 30.06 15.27
N GLY A 107 -11.67 29.31 15.47
CA GLY A 107 -11.69 27.85 15.69
C GLY A 107 -10.80 27.07 14.73
N ILE A 108 -10.82 25.73 14.86
CA ILE A 108 -10.06 24.82 13.99
C ILE A 108 -10.70 24.72 12.60
N SER A 109 -12.02 24.86 12.48
CA SER A 109 -12.72 24.88 11.19
C SER A 109 -12.22 25.96 10.24
N GLU A 110 -12.05 27.19 10.71
CA GLU A 110 -11.46 28.30 9.94
C GLU A 110 -9.96 28.14 9.77
N ALA A 111 -9.25 27.57 10.75
CA ALA A 111 -7.84 27.25 10.62
C ALA A 111 -7.58 26.21 9.51
N VAL A 112 -8.43 25.18 9.37
CA VAL A 112 -8.37 24.20 8.27
C VAL A 112 -8.52 24.90 6.92
N MET A 113 -9.44 25.87 6.81
CA MET A 113 -9.60 26.65 5.58
C MET A 113 -8.36 27.49 5.25
N MET A 114 -7.75 28.12 6.26
CA MET A 114 -6.47 28.83 6.10
C MET A 114 -5.38 27.87 5.60
N MET A 115 -5.17 26.75 6.28
CA MET A 115 -4.11 25.79 5.93
C MET A 115 -4.31 25.18 4.54
N GLN A 116 -5.55 24.81 4.19
CA GLN A 116 -5.88 24.33 2.85
C GLN A 116 -5.59 25.39 1.79
N THR A 117 -5.96 26.65 2.04
CA THR A 117 -5.74 27.74 1.08
C THR A 117 -4.25 28.01 0.88
N ILE A 118 -3.44 27.91 1.94
CA ILE A 118 -1.98 28.01 1.84
C ILE A 118 -1.44 26.90 0.94
N THR A 119 -1.77 25.63 1.18
CA THR A 119 -1.23 24.54 0.35
C THR A 119 -1.74 24.60 -1.09
N GLU A 120 -3.01 24.97 -1.30
CA GLU A 120 -3.66 25.13 -2.62
C GLU A 120 -3.07 26.28 -3.45
N SER A 121 -2.48 27.29 -2.81
CA SER A 121 -1.82 28.41 -3.51
C SER A 121 -0.61 28.00 -4.35
N GLY A 122 -0.12 26.78 -4.15
CA GLY A 122 1.11 26.26 -4.72
C GLY A 122 2.27 26.20 -3.74
N ALA A 123 2.12 26.80 -2.55
CA ALA A 123 3.09 26.66 -1.46
C ALA A 123 3.34 25.20 -1.07
N GLY A 124 2.31 24.35 -1.21
CA GLY A 124 2.36 22.95 -0.84
C GLY A 124 2.54 22.76 0.66
N MET A 125 3.00 21.57 1.07
CA MET A 125 3.19 21.24 2.48
C MET A 125 4.26 22.11 3.15
N ALA A 126 5.24 22.61 2.39
CA ALA A 126 6.26 23.52 2.91
C ALA A 126 5.65 24.80 3.52
N GLY A 127 4.70 25.43 2.81
CA GLY A 127 4.02 26.62 3.31
C GLY A 127 3.18 26.33 4.55
N ALA A 128 2.50 25.19 4.58
CA ALA A 128 1.76 24.77 5.76
C ALA A 128 2.66 24.50 6.98
N GLN A 129 3.77 23.78 6.77
CA GLN A 129 4.72 23.40 7.82
C GLN A 129 5.37 24.63 8.50
N ALA A 130 5.54 25.73 7.76
CA ALA A 130 6.04 26.97 8.32
C ALA A 130 5.11 27.56 9.41
N ILE A 131 3.84 27.17 9.44
CA ILE A 131 2.78 27.83 10.22
C ILE A 131 2.08 26.89 11.21
N HIS A 132 1.80 25.65 10.81
CA HIS A 132 0.77 24.83 11.46
C HIS A 132 1.01 24.55 12.94
N ALA A 133 2.26 24.45 13.39
CA ALA A 133 2.61 24.20 14.78
C ALA A 133 2.26 25.38 15.68
N ASN A 134 2.26 26.61 15.16
CA ASN A 134 1.75 27.79 15.88
C ASN A 134 0.24 27.70 16.14
N VAL A 135 -0.48 26.87 15.36
CA VAL A 135 -1.92 26.66 15.51
C VAL A 135 -2.22 25.42 16.36
N TYR A 136 -1.76 24.23 16.00
CA TYR A 136 -2.19 23.00 16.69
C TYR A 136 -1.41 22.74 17.99
N ALA A 137 -0.10 23.02 18.02
CA ALA A 137 0.74 22.71 19.18
C ALA A 137 0.44 23.66 20.35
N THR A 138 -0.13 24.83 20.07
CA THR A 138 -0.56 25.82 21.06
C THR A 138 -1.93 25.49 21.66
N GLN A 139 -2.74 24.60 21.07
CA GLN A 139 -4.07 24.27 21.60
C GLN A 139 -4.05 23.70 23.03
N PRO A 140 -3.15 22.74 23.37
CA PRO A 140 -3.02 22.30 24.76
C PRO A 140 -2.63 23.43 25.71
N LEU A 141 -1.73 24.33 25.29
CA LEU A 141 -1.33 25.47 26.10
C LEU A 141 -2.49 26.43 26.30
N ALA A 142 -3.20 26.82 25.24
CA ALA A 142 -4.35 27.72 25.30
C ALA A 142 -5.47 27.19 26.20
N LYS A 143 -5.64 25.87 26.29
CA LYS A 143 -6.69 25.23 27.07
C LYS A 143 -6.32 24.91 28.52
N PHE A 144 -5.08 24.49 28.77
CA PHE A 144 -4.66 23.96 30.08
C PHE A 144 -3.49 24.72 30.70
N GLY A 145 -2.96 25.74 30.02
CA GLY A 145 -1.92 26.60 30.55
C GLY A 145 -2.45 27.50 31.67
N THR A 146 -1.55 27.83 32.58
CA THR A 146 -1.82 28.85 33.60
C THR A 146 -1.91 30.24 32.97
N GLU A 147 -2.62 31.17 33.63
CA GLU A 147 -2.74 32.55 33.16
C GLU A 147 -1.37 33.19 32.87
N LYS A 148 -0.37 32.95 33.74
CA LYS A 148 1.00 33.43 33.56
C LYS A 148 1.64 32.88 32.28
N GLN A 149 1.48 31.59 31.99
CA GLN A 149 1.99 30.98 30.75
C GLN A 149 1.30 31.57 29.52
N LEU A 150 -0.03 31.73 29.58
CA LEU A 150 -0.83 32.27 28.49
C LEU A 150 -0.41 33.70 28.13
N GLN A 151 -0.38 34.59 29.13
CA GLN A 151 -0.05 36.02 28.94
C GLN A 151 1.37 36.24 28.44
N SER A 152 2.33 35.41 28.88
CA SER A 152 3.73 35.53 28.48
C SER A 152 4.03 34.91 27.11
N THR A 153 3.28 33.88 26.70
CA THR A 153 3.66 33.06 25.54
C THR A 153 2.79 33.31 24.31
N ILE A 154 1.48 33.34 24.46
CA ILE A 154 0.54 33.39 23.33
C ILE A 154 0.70 34.69 22.51
N PRO A 155 0.77 35.90 23.10
CA PRO A 155 0.92 37.13 22.32
C PRO A 155 2.20 37.17 21.48
N ASN A 156 3.31 36.60 21.98
CA ASN A 156 4.58 36.55 21.26
C ASN A 156 4.53 35.59 20.05
N ILE A 157 3.75 34.52 20.15
CA ILE A 157 3.51 33.61 19.01
C ILE A 157 2.64 34.29 17.95
N ILE A 158 1.56 34.97 18.36
CA ILE A 158 0.64 35.66 17.45
C ILE A 158 1.37 36.75 16.66
N GLN A 159 2.23 37.52 17.33
CA GLN A 159 3.05 38.57 16.72
C GLN A 159 4.19 38.02 15.83
N GLY A 160 4.38 36.70 15.78
CA GLY A 160 5.46 36.06 15.03
C GLY A 160 6.86 36.21 15.64
N LYS A 161 6.98 36.78 16.85
CA LYS A 161 8.25 36.87 17.57
C LYS A 161 8.78 35.49 17.95
N TRP A 162 7.87 34.59 18.32
CA TRP A 162 8.20 33.21 18.68
C TRP A 162 7.54 32.22 17.72
N ARG A 163 8.30 31.23 17.31
CA ARG A 163 7.78 30.03 16.63
C ARG A 163 7.73 28.85 17.60
N VAL A 164 6.79 27.96 17.38
CA VAL A 164 6.56 26.78 18.20
C VAL A 164 6.88 25.52 17.41
N CYS A 165 7.47 24.52 18.07
CA CYS A 165 7.58 23.16 17.54
C CYS A 165 7.01 22.15 18.55
N PHE A 166 6.80 20.90 18.09
CA PHE A 166 6.07 19.88 18.86
C PHE A 166 6.93 18.64 19.11
N GLY A 167 7.45 18.50 20.34
CA GLY A 167 8.42 17.48 20.72
C GLY A 167 7.76 16.20 21.25
N VAL A 168 7.27 15.32 20.37
CA VAL A 168 6.58 14.08 20.77
C VAL A 168 7.37 12.84 20.39
N THR A 169 7.61 12.66 19.10
CA THR A 169 8.17 11.45 18.49
C THR A 169 9.61 11.19 18.92
N GLU A 170 9.92 9.91 19.18
CA GLU A 170 11.27 9.43 19.51
C GLU A 170 11.72 8.35 18.50
N PRO A 171 13.03 8.11 18.33
CA PRO A 171 13.54 7.10 17.38
C PRO A 171 12.93 5.71 17.58
N ASN A 172 12.67 5.34 18.84
CA ASN A 172 12.12 4.04 19.22
C ASN A 172 10.62 4.08 19.58
N SER A 173 9.99 5.26 19.52
CA SER A 173 8.60 5.48 19.95
C SER A 173 7.94 6.58 19.10
N GLY A 174 7.54 6.20 17.88
CA GLY A 174 6.69 7.04 17.02
C GLY A 174 5.21 6.75 17.26
N LEU A 175 4.75 5.62 16.72
CA LEU A 175 3.34 5.20 16.79
C LEU A 175 2.95 4.64 18.18
N ASP A 176 3.94 4.18 18.97
CA ASP A 176 3.77 3.73 20.36
C ASP A 176 4.15 4.85 21.35
N THR A 177 3.53 6.03 21.20
CA THR A 177 3.83 7.25 21.96
C THR A 177 3.77 7.05 23.47
N LEU A 178 2.92 6.13 23.94
CA LEU A 178 2.75 5.85 25.37
C LEU A 178 4.02 5.27 26.02
N ARG A 179 4.93 4.72 25.22
CA ARG A 179 6.20 4.13 25.67
C ARG A 179 7.42 5.01 25.44
N LEU A 180 7.22 6.30 25.16
CA LEU A 180 8.33 7.24 25.05
C LEU A 180 9.21 7.21 26.31
N THR A 181 10.48 7.48 26.11
CA THR A 181 11.59 7.30 27.06
C THR A 181 12.25 8.60 27.48
N THR A 182 12.04 9.72 26.78
CA THR A 182 12.52 11.03 27.24
C THR A 182 11.93 11.32 28.62
N THR A 183 12.78 11.58 29.60
CA THR A 183 12.39 11.84 30.99
C THR A 183 12.48 13.32 31.32
N ALA A 184 11.63 13.79 32.22
CA ALA A 184 11.77 15.07 32.91
C ALA A 184 11.79 14.79 34.42
N THR A 185 12.97 14.80 35.03
CA THR A 185 13.16 14.47 36.45
C THR A 185 13.12 15.74 37.28
N LYS A 186 12.15 15.82 38.21
CA LYS A 186 12.02 16.95 39.12
C LYS A 186 13.22 17.06 40.06
N GLN A 187 13.75 18.26 40.17
CA GLN A 187 14.91 18.61 41.00
C GLN A 187 14.46 19.15 42.37
N PRO A 188 15.35 19.21 43.38
CA PRO A 188 15.02 19.72 44.72
C PRO A 188 14.52 21.18 44.74
N ASP A 189 14.96 22.00 43.79
CA ASP A 189 14.54 23.41 43.63
C ASP A 189 13.20 23.57 42.88
N GLY A 190 12.58 22.45 42.46
CA GLY A 190 11.33 22.41 41.73
C GLY A 190 11.47 22.45 40.21
N SER A 191 12.65 22.74 39.66
CA SER A 191 12.93 22.64 38.22
C SER A 191 12.89 21.19 37.74
N TYR A 192 12.98 20.97 36.43
CA TYR A 192 13.07 19.63 35.84
C TYR A 192 14.36 19.50 35.01
N SER A 193 15.02 18.34 35.12
CA SER A 193 16.13 17.95 34.25
C SER A 193 15.62 17.00 33.17
N VAL A 194 15.72 17.41 31.91
CA VAL A 194 15.24 16.64 30.75
C VAL A 194 16.39 15.87 30.11
N SER A 195 16.18 14.57 29.90
CA SER A 195 17.15 13.71 29.23
C SER A 195 16.45 12.78 28.25
N GLY A 196 16.95 12.68 27.01
CA GLY A 196 16.38 11.84 25.96
C GLY A 196 16.60 12.40 24.56
N GLN A 197 15.84 11.87 23.61
CA GLN A 197 15.92 12.27 22.21
C GLN A 197 14.53 12.35 21.58
N LYS A 198 14.27 13.45 20.89
CA LYS A 198 13.16 13.60 19.95
C LYS A 198 13.66 13.57 18.51
N ILE A 199 12.80 13.18 17.59
CA ILE A 199 13.12 13.06 16.16
C ILE A 199 11.93 13.50 15.30
N TRP A 200 12.21 13.98 14.09
CA TRP A 200 11.24 14.55 13.16
C TRP A 200 10.57 15.84 13.67
N ILE A 201 11.30 16.62 14.48
CA ILE A 201 10.77 17.87 15.02
C ILE A 201 10.86 18.98 13.98
N THR A 202 9.72 19.30 13.38
CA THR A 202 9.56 20.37 12.40
C THR A 202 9.88 21.74 13.02
N CYS A 203 10.56 22.61 12.27
CA CYS A 203 10.90 23.99 12.65
C CYS A 203 11.82 24.15 13.89
N ALA A 204 12.43 23.09 14.42
CA ALA A 204 13.21 23.21 15.67
C ALA A 204 14.40 24.18 15.56
N GLN A 205 14.93 24.42 14.36
CA GLN A 205 16.05 25.34 14.13
C GLN A 205 15.66 26.81 14.28
N VAL A 206 14.38 27.13 14.09
CA VAL A 206 13.83 28.50 14.15
C VAL A 206 12.82 28.68 15.28
N ALA A 207 12.41 27.59 15.94
CA ALA A 207 11.50 27.63 17.08
C ALA A 207 12.17 28.26 18.32
N SER A 208 11.38 29.05 19.03
CA SER A 208 11.73 29.61 20.35
C SER A 208 11.16 28.76 21.48
N LYS A 209 9.98 28.15 21.25
CA LYS A 209 9.28 27.30 22.21
C LYS A 209 9.12 25.89 21.65
N MET A 210 9.18 24.90 22.54
CA MET A 210 8.78 23.53 22.24
C MET A 210 7.67 23.10 23.20
N ILE A 211 6.62 22.51 22.64
CA ILE A 211 5.62 21.79 23.42
C ILE A 211 6.12 20.34 23.52
N LEU A 212 6.75 20.02 24.64
CA LEU A 212 7.49 18.77 24.88
C LEU A 212 6.65 17.78 25.67
N LEU A 213 6.52 16.55 25.16
CA LEU A 213 5.97 15.42 25.92
C LEU A 213 7.12 14.57 26.48
N ALA A 214 7.18 14.47 27.81
CA ALA A 214 8.21 13.72 28.52
C ALA A 214 7.61 12.91 29.68
N ARG A 215 8.33 11.88 30.11
CA ARG A 215 7.96 11.01 31.22
C ARG A 215 8.45 11.59 32.55
N THR A 216 7.53 11.82 33.48
CA THR A 216 7.85 12.30 34.85
C THR A 216 7.73 11.21 35.91
N ALA A 217 7.11 10.07 35.56
CA ALA A 217 7.03 8.90 36.44
C ALA A 217 7.33 7.60 35.67
N PRO A 218 7.87 6.55 36.33
CA PRO A 218 8.13 5.27 35.69
C PRO A 218 6.91 4.72 34.93
N LEU A 219 7.14 4.07 33.80
CA LEU A 219 6.08 3.47 33.00
C LEU A 219 5.34 2.39 33.81
N ASP A 220 4.04 2.58 34.05
CA ASP A 220 3.14 1.52 34.51
C ASP A 220 2.55 0.79 33.30
N PRO A 221 2.86 -0.50 33.06
CA PRO A 221 2.31 -1.26 31.95
C PRO A 221 0.78 -1.39 31.98
N LYS A 222 0.14 -1.26 33.16
CA LYS A 222 -1.32 -1.32 33.31
C LYS A 222 -2.00 0.01 32.95
N LYS A 223 -1.28 1.12 33.07
CA LYS A 223 -1.77 2.48 32.80
C LYS A 223 -0.73 3.27 32.01
N PRO A 224 -0.39 2.84 30.78
CA PRO A 224 0.72 3.42 30.02
C PRO A 224 0.50 4.88 29.60
N SER A 225 -0.74 5.36 29.66
CA SER A 225 -1.09 6.77 29.46
C SER A 225 -0.81 7.68 30.66
N GLN A 226 -0.53 7.13 31.84
CA GLN A 226 -0.16 7.88 33.04
C GLN A 226 1.37 8.06 33.12
N GLY A 227 1.80 9.06 33.89
CA GLY A 227 3.23 9.35 34.11
C GLY A 227 3.93 10.09 32.97
N LEU A 228 3.17 10.52 31.97
CA LEU A 228 3.61 11.47 30.95
C LEU A 228 3.13 12.87 31.32
N SER A 229 3.96 13.87 31.09
CA SER A 229 3.67 15.29 31.34
C SER A 229 3.99 16.12 30.11
N LEU A 230 3.24 17.19 29.92
CA LEU A 230 3.40 18.11 28.79
C LEU A 230 4.01 19.41 29.30
N PHE A 231 5.00 19.93 28.60
CA PHE A 231 5.72 21.15 28.98
C PHE A 231 5.76 22.15 27.83
N CYS A 232 5.66 23.44 28.12
CA CYS A 232 6.03 24.53 27.22
C CYS A 232 7.43 25.02 27.61
N ILE A 233 8.45 24.54 26.91
CA ILE A 233 9.85 24.81 27.23
C ILE A 233 10.44 25.85 26.27
N ASP A 234 11.43 26.59 26.75
CA ASP A 234 12.33 27.37 25.90
C ASP A 234 13.33 26.47 25.19
N LEU A 235 13.58 26.75 23.91
CA LEU A 235 14.71 26.19 23.15
C LEU A 235 15.88 27.17 23.20
N ASN A 236 16.53 27.23 24.35
CA ASN A 236 17.70 28.06 24.57
C ASN A 236 18.95 27.35 24.03
N ARG A 237 19.42 27.79 22.86
CA ARG A 237 20.60 27.21 22.19
C ARG A 237 21.91 27.50 22.92
N ASP A 238 21.94 28.49 23.81
CA ASP A 238 23.11 28.83 24.63
C ASP A 238 23.16 28.00 25.93
N GLN A 239 22.08 27.32 26.30
CA GLN A 239 22.04 26.47 27.48
C GLN A 239 22.64 25.09 27.17
N GLN A 240 23.53 24.63 28.04
CA GLN A 240 24.13 23.29 27.93
C GLN A 240 23.05 22.19 27.99
N GLY A 241 23.30 21.11 27.25
CA GLY A 241 22.42 19.93 27.24
C GLY A 241 21.36 19.93 26.14
N LEU A 242 21.39 20.88 25.20
CA LEU A 242 20.52 20.90 24.02
C LEU A 242 21.36 20.81 22.73
N ASP A 243 21.08 19.82 21.89
CA ASP A 243 21.68 19.70 20.55
C ASP A 243 20.58 19.47 19.49
N LEU A 244 20.66 20.19 18.36
CA LEU A 244 19.66 20.19 17.29
C LEU A 244 20.33 19.83 15.97
N ARG A 245 19.93 18.70 15.37
CA ARG A 245 20.51 18.22 14.10
C ARG A 245 19.46 18.17 13.00
N LYS A 246 19.70 18.88 11.90
CA LYS A 246 18.82 18.86 10.72
C LYS A 246 18.83 17.49 10.05
N ILE A 247 17.65 17.03 9.65
CA ILE A 247 17.44 15.81 8.86
C ILE A 247 17.14 16.21 7.41
N ARG A 248 17.92 15.69 6.47
CA ARG A 248 17.61 15.83 5.04
C ARG A 248 16.44 14.94 4.68
N LYS A 249 15.46 15.50 3.95
CA LYS A 249 14.17 14.86 3.71
C LYS A 249 13.72 14.99 2.25
N MET A 250 12.77 14.13 1.87
CA MET A 250 12.31 13.97 0.49
C MET A 250 11.54 15.20 -0.05
N GLY A 251 10.65 15.78 0.74
CA GLY A 251 9.81 16.93 0.37
C GLY A 251 9.67 17.92 1.51
N GLY A 252 9.14 19.12 1.22
CA GLY A 252 9.00 20.21 2.19
C GLY A 252 10.36 20.77 2.61
N LYS A 253 11.36 20.78 1.73
CA LYS A 253 12.75 21.02 2.12
C LYS A 253 13.00 22.40 2.70
N ALA A 254 12.18 23.38 2.31
CA ALA A 254 12.21 24.74 2.85
C ALA A 254 12.09 24.78 4.39
N VAL A 255 11.36 23.86 5.02
CA VAL A 255 11.14 23.87 6.49
C VAL A 255 11.93 22.75 7.15
N ASP A 256 12.82 23.03 8.08
CA ASP A 256 13.67 22.00 8.71
C ASP A 256 12.87 20.94 9.49
N ALA A 257 13.40 19.71 9.51
CA ALA A 257 12.99 18.65 10.43
C ALA A 257 14.24 18.18 11.19
N ASN A 258 14.12 17.84 12.48
CA ASN A 258 15.30 17.69 13.34
C ASN A 258 15.26 16.48 14.26
N GLU A 259 16.45 15.99 14.56
CA GLU A 259 16.74 15.32 15.82
C GLU A 259 17.01 16.38 16.89
N VAL A 260 16.46 16.19 18.08
CA VAL A 260 16.65 17.06 19.24
C VAL A 260 17.11 16.20 20.40
N PHE A 261 18.31 16.46 20.90
CA PHE A 261 18.91 15.73 22.01
C PHE A 261 18.85 16.59 23.27
N PHE A 262 18.43 15.96 24.36
CA PHE A 262 18.44 16.54 25.70
C PHE A 262 19.40 15.72 26.57
N ASP A 263 20.41 16.37 27.13
CA ASP A 263 21.33 15.81 28.12
C ASP A 263 21.28 16.66 29.38
N ASN A 264 20.46 16.22 30.34
CA ASN A 264 20.22 16.93 31.61
C ASN A 264 19.84 18.41 31.41
N TYR A 265 19.07 18.69 30.36
CA TYR A 265 18.64 20.03 30.00
C TYR A 265 17.65 20.56 31.04
N SER A 266 18.03 21.64 31.74
CA SER A 266 17.21 22.21 32.81
C SER A 266 16.03 23.04 32.27
N ILE A 267 14.83 22.80 32.78
CA ILE A 267 13.62 23.57 32.47
C ILE A 267 12.93 24.01 33.76
N PRO A 268 12.30 25.21 33.80
CA PRO A 268 11.69 25.72 35.02
C PRO A 268 10.40 24.96 35.37
N ALA A 269 10.02 24.98 36.65
CA ALA A 269 8.81 24.31 37.15
C ALA A 269 7.53 24.79 36.45
N ASP A 270 7.47 26.09 36.12
CA ASP A 270 6.33 26.73 35.47
C ASP A 270 6.26 26.47 33.96
N SER A 271 7.12 25.60 33.42
CA SER A 271 6.97 25.06 32.06
C SER A 271 5.90 23.98 31.96
N LEU A 272 5.51 23.33 33.06
CA LEU A 272 4.49 22.27 33.08
C LEU A 272 3.11 22.81 32.65
N ILE A 273 2.46 22.15 31.69
CA ILE A 273 1.10 22.48 31.21
C ILE A 273 0.11 21.54 31.90
N GLY A 274 -0.84 22.12 32.65
CA GLY A 274 -1.79 21.36 33.46
C GLY A 274 -1.10 20.56 34.57
N ASP A 275 -1.67 19.41 34.90
CA ASP A 275 -1.17 18.57 36.00
C ASP A 275 -0.11 17.55 35.55
N GLU A 276 0.87 17.32 36.42
CA GLU A 276 1.91 16.31 36.25
C GLU A 276 1.28 14.91 36.08
N GLY A 277 1.77 14.15 35.10
CA GLY A 277 1.28 12.81 34.78
C GLY A 277 0.00 12.76 33.91
N GLN A 278 -0.58 13.91 33.55
CA GLN A 278 -1.76 14.02 32.67
C GLN A 278 -1.43 14.41 31.22
N GLY A 279 -0.15 14.46 30.85
CA GLY A 279 0.34 14.95 29.57
C GLY A 279 -0.27 14.24 28.35
N PHE A 280 -0.49 12.92 28.40
CA PHE A 280 -1.12 12.21 27.27
C PHE A 280 -2.58 12.61 27.05
N LYS A 281 -3.33 12.91 28.12
CA LYS A 281 -4.72 13.38 27.97
C LYS A 281 -4.75 14.79 27.39
N ILE A 282 -3.86 15.65 27.89
CA ILE A 282 -3.74 17.06 27.51
C ILE A 282 -3.33 17.18 26.03
N ILE A 283 -2.33 16.40 25.60
CA ILE A 283 -1.77 16.50 24.25
C ILE A 283 -2.75 16.09 23.14
N LEU A 284 -3.76 15.25 23.44
CA LEU A 284 -4.77 14.84 22.46
C LEU A 284 -5.57 16.02 21.90
N HIS A 285 -5.68 17.13 22.64
CA HIS A 285 -6.27 18.36 22.11
C HIS A 285 -5.47 18.92 20.93
N GLY A 286 -4.13 18.91 21.03
CA GLY A 286 -3.24 19.31 19.94
C GLY A 286 -3.20 18.29 18.80
N MET A 287 -3.14 16.99 19.11
CA MET A 287 -3.05 15.94 18.08
C MET A 287 -4.32 15.80 17.22
N ASN A 288 -5.51 16.00 17.81
CA ASN A 288 -6.75 15.99 17.02
C ASN A 288 -6.86 17.24 16.13
N ALA A 289 -6.48 18.42 16.65
CA ALA A 289 -6.38 19.63 15.85
C ALA A 289 -5.40 19.45 14.69
N GLU A 290 -4.20 18.89 14.96
CA GLU A 290 -3.18 18.58 13.95
C GLU A 290 -3.75 17.70 12.83
N ARG A 291 -4.50 16.64 13.14
CA ARG A 291 -5.13 15.77 12.13
C ARG A 291 -6.14 16.52 11.26
N CYS A 292 -6.92 17.43 11.83
CA CYS A 292 -7.83 18.29 11.06
C CYS A 292 -7.07 19.22 10.12
N LEU A 293 -6.05 19.92 10.64
CA LEU A 293 -5.23 20.82 9.83
C LEU A 293 -4.54 20.07 8.70
N LEU A 294 -3.89 18.94 9.00
CA LEU A 294 -3.17 18.14 8.02
C LEU A 294 -4.10 17.54 6.94
N ALA A 295 -5.36 17.27 7.27
CA ALA A 295 -6.37 16.90 6.28
C ALA A 295 -6.66 18.07 5.31
N GLY A 296 -6.81 19.29 5.82
CA GLY A 296 -6.94 20.50 5.00
C GLY A 296 -5.70 20.75 4.13
N GLU A 297 -4.51 20.64 4.71
CA GLU A 297 -3.23 20.78 4.01
C GLU A 297 -3.13 19.81 2.83
N ALA A 298 -3.46 18.53 3.06
CA ALA A 298 -3.50 17.51 2.01
C ALA A 298 -4.53 17.82 0.91
N LEU A 299 -5.74 18.25 1.27
CA LEU A 299 -6.76 18.67 0.30
C LEU A 299 -6.24 19.77 -0.62
N GLY A 300 -5.68 20.83 -0.05
CA GLY A 300 -5.20 21.96 -0.85
C GLY A 300 -4.07 21.55 -1.79
N LEU A 301 -3.14 20.71 -1.34
CA LEU A 301 -2.10 20.13 -2.20
C LEU A 301 -2.69 19.31 -3.35
N GLY A 302 -3.71 18.49 -3.06
CA GLY A 302 -4.43 17.72 -4.07
C GLY A 302 -5.15 18.58 -5.10
N TYR A 303 -5.82 19.67 -4.67
CA TYR A 303 -6.47 20.62 -5.59
C TYR A 303 -5.45 21.39 -6.43
N ALA A 304 -4.31 21.81 -5.86
CA ALA A 304 -3.23 22.46 -6.61
C ALA A 304 -2.71 21.55 -7.73
N ALA A 305 -2.37 20.30 -7.37
CA ALA A 305 -1.87 19.31 -8.33
C ALA A 305 -2.90 18.98 -9.42
N LEU A 306 -4.16 18.74 -9.04
CA LEU A 306 -5.21 18.41 -9.98
C LEU A 306 -5.55 19.58 -10.91
N ASN A 307 -5.57 20.81 -10.39
CA ASN A 307 -5.79 21.99 -11.21
C ASN A 307 -4.68 22.14 -12.26
N LYS A 308 -3.41 21.98 -11.85
CA LYS A 308 -2.27 22.04 -12.76
C LYS A 308 -2.31 20.93 -13.83
N ALA A 309 -2.67 19.72 -13.42
CA ALA A 309 -2.85 18.59 -14.33
C ALA A 309 -3.96 18.84 -15.36
N ALA A 310 -5.10 19.36 -14.92
CA ALA A 310 -6.23 19.64 -15.78
C ALA A 310 -5.93 20.79 -16.76
N GLU A 311 -5.19 21.82 -16.31
CA GLU A 311 -4.66 22.88 -17.18
C GLU A 311 -3.75 22.30 -18.26
N TYR A 312 -2.72 21.56 -17.86
CA TYR A 312 -1.80 20.92 -18.80
C TYR A 312 -2.52 20.00 -19.78
N ALA A 313 -3.53 19.25 -19.32
CA ALA A 313 -4.31 18.35 -20.17
C ALA A 313 -5.17 19.07 -21.22
N ARG A 314 -5.66 20.28 -20.91
CA ARG A 314 -6.42 21.11 -21.86
C ARG A 314 -5.53 21.70 -22.95
N ASP A 315 -4.29 22.03 -22.62
CA ASP A 315 -3.41 22.78 -23.51
C ASP A 315 -2.45 21.88 -24.29
N ARG A 316 -1.90 20.84 -23.65
CA ARG A 316 -0.91 19.96 -24.27
C ARG A 316 -1.52 19.17 -25.41
N THR A 317 -0.97 19.33 -26.61
CA THR A 317 -1.41 18.62 -27.81
C THR A 317 -0.44 17.49 -28.16
N VAL A 318 -0.97 16.27 -28.30
CA VAL A 318 -0.26 15.08 -28.82
C VAL A 318 -1.23 14.36 -29.74
N PHE A 319 -0.74 13.79 -30.85
CA PHE A 319 -1.60 13.21 -31.89
C PHE A 319 -2.66 14.20 -32.40
N GLN A 320 -2.26 15.46 -32.59
CA GLN A 320 -3.07 16.55 -33.18
C GLN A 320 -4.31 17.00 -32.39
N ARG A 321 -4.46 16.60 -31.12
CA ARG A 321 -5.51 17.12 -30.22
C ARG A 321 -5.04 17.27 -28.77
N PRO A 322 -5.70 18.08 -27.95
CA PRO A 322 -5.47 18.13 -26.50
C PRO A 322 -5.51 16.75 -25.85
N ILE A 323 -4.53 16.45 -24.98
CA ILE A 323 -4.43 15.15 -24.31
C ILE A 323 -5.62 14.87 -23.39
N GLY A 324 -6.30 15.90 -22.90
CA GLY A 324 -7.52 15.81 -22.11
C GLY A 324 -8.72 15.23 -22.86
N GLN A 325 -8.65 15.08 -24.19
CA GLN A 325 -9.66 14.33 -24.97
C GLN A 325 -9.48 12.80 -24.89
N ASN A 326 -8.35 12.32 -24.35
CA ASN A 326 -8.11 10.90 -24.19
C ASN A 326 -8.71 10.41 -22.86
N GLN A 327 -9.60 9.40 -22.91
CA GLN A 327 -10.25 8.84 -21.72
C GLN A 327 -9.26 8.36 -20.65
N ALA A 328 -8.09 7.84 -21.08
CA ALA A 328 -7.01 7.42 -20.18
C ALA A 328 -6.38 8.57 -19.37
N ILE A 329 -6.60 9.84 -19.76
CA ILE A 329 -6.21 11.03 -18.99
C ILE A 329 -7.44 11.63 -18.29
N ALA A 330 -8.55 11.79 -19.01
CA ALA A 330 -9.75 12.43 -18.48
C ALA A 330 -10.38 11.68 -17.29
N HIS A 331 -10.53 10.36 -17.38
CA HIS A 331 -11.20 9.58 -16.33
C HIS A 331 -10.41 9.57 -15.02
N PRO A 332 -9.08 9.34 -15.01
CA PRO A 332 -8.31 9.40 -13.76
C PRO A 332 -8.31 10.78 -13.09
N LEU A 333 -8.31 11.87 -13.87
CA LEU A 333 -8.43 13.23 -13.30
C LEU A 333 -9.83 13.47 -12.69
N ALA A 334 -10.89 12.97 -13.34
CA ALA A 334 -12.25 13.04 -12.80
C ALA A 334 -12.43 12.20 -11.53
N ASP A 335 -11.83 11.00 -11.47
CA ASP A 335 -11.80 10.16 -10.27
C ASP A 335 -11.07 10.85 -9.11
N ALA A 336 -9.92 11.47 -9.38
CA ALA A 336 -9.18 12.25 -8.39
C ALA A 336 -10.02 13.42 -7.85
N TYR A 337 -10.75 14.14 -8.72
CA TYR A 337 -11.67 15.20 -8.31
C TYR A 337 -12.74 14.70 -7.33
N MET A 338 -13.44 13.61 -7.68
CA MET A 338 -14.51 13.08 -6.83
C MET A 338 -13.98 12.62 -5.47
N LYS A 339 -12.77 12.06 -5.42
CA LYS A 339 -12.10 11.67 -4.16
C LYS A 339 -11.76 12.88 -3.30
N LEU A 340 -11.26 13.97 -3.89
CA LEU A 340 -10.97 15.21 -3.17
C LEU A 340 -12.25 15.85 -2.61
N GLU A 341 -13.34 15.86 -3.38
CA GLU A 341 -14.63 16.39 -2.92
C GLU A 341 -15.22 15.54 -1.78
N ALA A 342 -15.11 14.21 -1.85
CA ALA A 342 -15.51 13.33 -0.75
C ALA A 342 -14.67 13.57 0.52
N ALA A 343 -13.34 13.70 0.37
CA ALA A 343 -12.44 13.98 1.48
C ALA A 343 -12.66 15.39 2.07
N LYS A 344 -13.04 16.37 1.25
CA LYS A 344 -13.42 17.73 1.67
C LYS A 344 -14.57 17.68 2.66
N LEU A 345 -15.66 16.99 2.33
CA LEU A 345 -16.81 16.85 3.21
C LEU A 345 -16.42 16.25 4.57
N MET A 346 -15.60 15.19 4.56
CA MET A 346 -15.14 14.54 5.79
C MET A 346 -14.23 15.45 6.63
N THR A 347 -13.36 16.21 5.97
CA THR A 347 -12.40 17.12 6.62
C THR A 347 -13.11 18.24 7.37
N TYR A 348 -14.03 18.93 6.71
CA TYR A 348 -14.76 20.03 7.34
C TYR A 348 -15.81 19.54 8.34
N HIS A 349 -16.33 18.32 8.17
CA HIS A 349 -17.13 17.67 9.20
C HIS A 349 -16.31 17.42 10.49
N ALA A 350 -15.09 16.88 10.36
CA ALA A 350 -14.22 16.63 11.50
C ALA A 350 -13.81 17.93 12.23
N ALA A 351 -13.47 18.97 11.47
CA ALA A 351 -13.10 20.26 12.04
C ALA A 351 -14.28 20.92 12.79
N ARG A 352 -15.49 20.87 12.23
CA ARG A 352 -16.71 21.35 12.90
C ARG A 352 -17.01 20.55 14.17
N LEU A 353 -16.92 19.22 14.12
CA LEU A 353 -17.10 18.38 15.31
C LEU A 353 -16.07 18.68 16.40
N TYR A 354 -14.82 18.97 16.02
CA TYR A 354 -13.78 19.38 16.98
C TYR A 354 -14.20 20.67 17.70
N ASP A 355 -14.56 21.71 16.96
CA ASP A 355 -14.93 23.01 17.53
C ASP A 355 -16.19 22.89 18.39
N ASP A 356 -17.22 22.19 17.90
CA ASP A 356 -18.46 21.99 18.63
C ASP A 356 -18.27 21.17 19.91
N SER A 357 -17.30 20.25 19.95
CA SER A 357 -16.98 19.46 21.17
C SER A 357 -16.38 20.28 22.31
N SER A 358 -15.91 21.50 22.00
CA SER A 358 -15.30 22.41 22.97
C SER A 358 -16.28 23.41 23.58
N LYS A 359 -17.53 23.48 23.09
CA LYS A 359 -18.56 24.40 23.58
C LYS A 359 -19.18 23.88 24.87
N GLU A 360 -19.20 24.69 25.91
CA GLU A 360 -19.77 24.35 27.23
C GLU A 360 -21.30 24.18 27.20
N ASP A 361 -21.98 24.81 26.22
CA ASP A 361 -23.44 24.91 26.10
C ASP A 361 -24.13 23.73 25.36
N SER A 362 -23.42 22.64 25.05
CA SER A 362 -24.08 21.48 24.41
C SER A 362 -25.04 20.80 25.40
N SER A 363 -26.33 20.69 25.04
CA SER A 363 -27.34 20.01 25.86
C SER A 363 -26.90 18.58 26.24
N PRO A 364 -27.36 18.04 27.38
CA PRO A 364 -26.95 16.71 27.86
C PRO A 364 -27.14 15.59 26.81
N ASP A 365 -28.13 15.74 25.93
CA ASP A 365 -28.51 14.77 24.90
C ASP A 365 -27.74 14.94 23.57
N ALA A 366 -26.96 16.02 23.41
CA ALA A 366 -26.20 16.35 22.20
C ALA A 366 -24.67 16.40 22.43
N LYS A 367 -24.18 15.80 23.52
CA LYS A 367 -22.76 15.89 23.90
C LYS A 367 -21.88 15.09 22.93
N ILE A 368 -21.10 15.79 22.10
CA ILE A 368 -20.11 15.18 21.21
C ILE A 368 -19.04 14.50 22.06
N SER A 369 -18.91 13.17 21.91
CA SER A 369 -17.92 12.42 22.68
C SER A 369 -16.50 12.66 22.15
N PRO A 370 -15.47 12.64 23.02
CA PRO A 370 -14.07 12.69 22.56
C PRO A 370 -13.70 11.57 21.59
N ALA A 371 -14.35 10.40 21.72
CA ALA A 371 -14.16 9.29 20.79
C ALA A 371 -14.68 9.62 19.39
N SER A 372 -15.87 10.24 19.29
CA SER A 372 -16.46 10.67 18.02
C SER A 372 -15.57 11.68 17.29
N VAL A 373 -15.00 12.64 18.03
CA VAL A 373 -14.02 13.58 17.47
C VAL A 373 -12.79 12.85 16.97
N GLY A 374 -12.24 11.92 17.78
CA GLY A 374 -11.10 11.09 17.39
C GLY A 374 -11.34 10.30 16.11
N VAL A 375 -12.51 9.67 15.96
CA VAL A 375 -12.92 8.93 14.74
C VAL A 375 -13.00 9.86 13.53
N ALA A 376 -13.65 11.02 13.67
CA ALA A 376 -13.79 11.97 12.59
C ALA A 376 -12.43 12.52 12.13
N CYS A 377 -11.56 12.93 13.07
CA CYS A 377 -10.23 13.48 12.76
C CYS A 377 -9.33 12.44 12.07
N ASN A 378 -9.33 11.19 12.55
CA ASN A 378 -8.54 10.13 11.92
C ASN A 378 -9.04 9.80 10.50
N SER A 379 -10.37 9.66 10.33
CA SER A 379 -10.97 9.37 9.04
C SER A 379 -10.72 10.50 8.03
N ALA A 380 -10.90 11.76 8.44
CA ALA A 380 -10.65 12.94 7.62
C ALA A 380 -9.22 12.96 7.07
N LYS A 381 -8.23 12.82 7.97
CA LYS A 381 -6.81 12.80 7.60
C LYS A 381 -6.50 11.67 6.63
N TYR A 382 -7.00 10.46 6.91
CA TYR A 382 -6.81 9.31 6.02
C TYR A 382 -7.37 9.60 4.62
N MET A 383 -8.62 10.02 4.53
CA MET A 383 -9.29 10.23 3.24
C MET A 383 -8.64 11.37 2.45
N ALA A 384 -8.30 12.48 3.11
CA ALA A 384 -7.62 13.60 2.48
C ALA A 384 -6.22 13.21 1.98
N ALA A 385 -5.44 12.48 2.76
CA ALA A 385 -4.10 12.05 2.37
C ALA A 385 -4.12 11.10 1.16
N GLU A 386 -5.03 10.12 1.11
CA GLU A 386 -5.14 9.20 -0.03
C GLU A 386 -5.68 9.90 -1.28
N ALA A 387 -6.63 10.83 -1.12
CA ALA A 387 -7.14 11.63 -2.23
C ALA A 387 -6.07 12.56 -2.82
N ALA A 388 -5.31 13.24 -1.95
CA ALA A 388 -4.21 14.11 -2.34
C ALA A 388 -3.09 13.34 -3.06
N PHE A 389 -2.72 12.16 -2.54
CA PHE A 389 -1.74 11.28 -3.19
C PHE A 389 -2.21 10.87 -4.59
N THR A 390 -3.47 10.45 -4.73
CA THR A 390 -4.05 10.11 -6.03
C THR A 390 -3.96 11.29 -6.98
N ALA A 391 -4.37 12.49 -6.55
CA ALA A 391 -4.33 13.69 -7.38
C ALA A 391 -2.90 14.07 -7.80
N CYS A 392 -1.93 14.02 -6.88
CA CYS A 392 -0.53 14.31 -7.18
C CYS A 392 0.09 13.29 -8.14
N GLU A 393 -0.19 12.00 -7.95
CA GLU A 393 0.23 10.94 -8.88
C GLU A 393 -0.35 11.18 -10.29
N ARG A 394 -1.67 11.44 -10.38
CA ARG A 394 -2.29 11.74 -11.67
C ARG A 394 -1.73 13.00 -12.30
N ALA A 395 -1.35 14.00 -11.52
CA ALA A 395 -0.71 15.21 -12.02
C ALA A 395 0.64 14.92 -12.67
N VAL A 396 1.53 14.18 -12.00
CA VAL A 396 2.82 13.75 -12.56
C VAL A 396 2.62 12.95 -13.85
N LEU A 397 1.75 11.93 -13.82
CA LEU A 397 1.50 11.07 -14.98
C LEU A 397 0.88 11.81 -16.17
N THR A 398 0.02 12.79 -15.91
CA THR A 398 -0.58 13.63 -16.97
C THR A 398 0.46 14.51 -17.67
N HIS A 399 1.46 14.99 -16.92
CA HIS A 399 2.56 15.76 -17.49
C HIS A 399 3.58 14.90 -18.25
N GLY A 400 3.56 13.58 -18.05
CA GLY A 400 4.53 12.66 -18.66
C GLY A 400 5.95 12.96 -18.18
N GLY A 401 6.92 13.02 -19.11
CA GLY A 401 8.30 13.34 -18.77
C GLY A 401 8.48 14.68 -18.06
N MET A 402 7.63 15.67 -18.37
CA MET A 402 7.66 16.99 -17.70
C MET A 402 7.24 16.90 -16.24
N GLY A 403 6.39 15.92 -15.87
CA GLY A 403 5.98 15.72 -14.48
C GLY A 403 7.10 15.19 -13.57
N TYR A 404 8.24 14.82 -14.15
CA TYR A 404 9.45 14.40 -13.43
C TYR A 404 10.50 15.52 -13.33
N ALA A 405 10.34 16.61 -14.09
CA ALA A 405 11.29 17.71 -14.12
C ALA A 405 11.00 18.69 -12.96
N ALA A 406 12.05 19.12 -12.26
CA ALA A 406 11.94 20.00 -11.08
C ALA A 406 11.38 21.40 -11.38
N GLU A 407 11.36 21.80 -12.65
CA GLU A 407 10.75 23.05 -13.11
C GLU A 407 9.20 23.01 -13.08
N TYR A 408 8.59 21.81 -13.01
CA TYR A 408 7.15 21.60 -12.95
C TYR A 408 6.70 21.18 -11.55
N ASP A 409 6.09 22.11 -10.80
CA ASP A 409 5.65 21.96 -9.40
C ASP A 409 5.01 20.64 -8.96
N VAL A 410 4.37 19.92 -9.89
CA VAL A 410 3.73 18.63 -9.64
C VAL A 410 4.70 17.58 -9.09
N GLU A 411 5.99 17.67 -9.42
CA GLU A 411 7.01 16.75 -8.91
C GLU A 411 7.28 17.03 -7.42
N ARG A 412 7.33 18.30 -7.01
CA ARG A 412 7.52 18.75 -5.64
C ARG A 412 6.31 18.39 -4.80
N TRP A 413 5.11 18.67 -5.30
CA TRP A 413 3.88 18.31 -4.62
C TRP A 413 3.72 16.79 -4.47
N PHE A 414 4.16 15.99 -5.44
CA PHE A 414 4.19 14.54 -5.31
C PHE A 414 5.17 14.07 -4.21
N ARG A 415 6.34 14.69 -4.09
CA ARG A 415 7.23 14.42 -2.94
C ARG A 415 6.57 14.78 -1.61
N GLU A 416 5.95 15.96 -1.55
CA GLU A 416 5.33 16.48 -0.33
C GLU A 416 4.08 15.70 0.11
N CYS A 417 3.31 15.13 -0.82
CA CYS A 417 2.06 14.43 -0.51
C CYS A 417 2.23 13.12 0.30
N LEU A 418 3.46 12.61 0.44
CA LEU A 418 3.73 11.46 1.30
C LEU A 418 3.64 11.79 2.79
N VAL A 419 3.93 13.03 3.20
CA VAL A 419 3.94 13.42 4.62
C VAL A 419 2.57 13.21 5.27
N PRO A 420 1.44 13.67 4.68
CA PRO A 420 0.11 13.37 5.19
C PRO A 420 -0.25 11.88 5.25
N ARG A 421 0.48 10.97 4.61
CA ARG A 421 0.25 9.51 4.75
C ARG A 421 1.00 8.92 5.94
N ILE A 422 2.07 9.58 6.38
CA ILE A 422 3.00 9.09 7.42
C ILE A 422 2.68 9.71 8.79
N ALA A 423 2.55 11.05 8.84
CA ALA A 423 2.43 11.81 10.09
C ALA A 423 1.01 12.37 10.29
N PRO A 424 0.61 12.77 11.52
CA PRO A 424 1.25 12.43 12.80
C PRO A 424 0.98 10.96 13.20
N VAL A 425 0.07 10.28 12.50
CA VAL A 425 -0.24 8.86 12.66
C VAL A 425 -0.28 8.24 11.27
N SER A 426 0.36 7.08 11.10
CA SER A 426 0.41 6.42 9.79
C SER A 426 -0.99 5.98 9.33
N ARG A 427 -1.13 5.81 8.02
CA ARG A 427 -2.31 5.22 7.39
C ARG A 427 -2.76 3.93 8.10
N GLU A 428 -1.82 3.04 8.39
CA GLU A 428 -2.08 1.75 9.00
C GLU A 428 -2.58 1.89 10.44
N MET A 429 -2.02 2.82 11.22
CA MET A 429 -2.48 3.03 12.60
C MET A 429 -3.87 3.66 12.67
N ILE A 430 -4.23 4.49 11.68
CA ILE A 430 -5.60 4.98 11.55
C ILE A 430 -6.55 3.82 11.26
N LEU A 431 -6.19 2.93 10.33
CA LEU A 431 -6.99 1.73 10.03
C LEU A 431 -7.14 0.83 11.26
N ASN A 432 -6.06 0.63 12.03
CA ASN A 432 -6.12 -0.12 13.29
C ASN A 432 -7.08 0.55 14.28
N TYR A 433 -6.99 1.87 14.45
CA TYR A 433 -7.88 2.61 15.34
C TYR A 433 -9.35 2.45 14.94
N ILE A 434 -9.68 2.59 13.65
CA ILE A 434 -11.06 2.42 13.16
C ILE A 434 -11.53 0.97 13.33
N SER A 435 -10.69 -0.01 12.97
CA SER A 435 -10.98 -1.43 13.12
C SER A 435 -11.31 -1.79 14.58
N GLU A 436 -10.49 -1.33 15.53
CA GLU A 436 -10.64 -1.68 16.94
C GLU A 436 -11.69 -0.85 17.66
N LYS A 437 -11.71 0.47 17.45
CA LYS A 437 -12.53 1.41 18.23
C LYS A 437 -13.90 1.66 17.64
N VAL A 438 -14.07 1.51 16.32
CA VAL A 438 -15.35 1.74 15.64
C VAL A 438 -16.02 0.41 15.32
N LEU A 439 -15.29 -0.51 14.69
CA LEU A 439 -15.84 -1.79 14.27
C LEU A 439 -15.81 -2.85 15.39
N ALA A 440 -15.20 -2.54 16.53
CA ALA A 440 -15.03 -3.44 17.66
C ALA A 440 -14.39 -4.80 17.29
N LEU A 441 -13.57 -4.81 16.24
CA LEU A 441 -12.82 -6.00 15.85
C LEU A 441 -11.70 -6.27 16.88
N PRO A 442 -11.30 -7.54 17.06
CA PRO A 442 -10.21 -7.87 17.98
C PRO A 442 -8.94 -7.08 17.64
N PRO A 443 -8.21 -6.58 18.65
CA PRO A 443 -7.01 -5.80 18.41
C PRO A 443 -6.01 -6.60 17.60
N MET A 444 -5.39 -5.94 16.62
CA MET A 444 -4.34 -6.55 15.82
C MET A 444 -3.12 -6.78 16.70
N LYS A 445 -3.08 -7.95 17.33
CA LYS A 445 -1.88 -8.45 17.95
C LYS A 445 -0.96 -8.85 16.80
N LEU A 446 0.15 -8.13 16.65
CA LEU A 446 1.36 -8.78 16.16
C LEU A 446 1.43 -10.11 16.92
N PHE A 447 1.48 -11.24 16.20
CA PHE A 447 1.71 -12.54 16.81
C PHE A 447 3.11 -12.50 17.44
N THR A 448 3.21 -11.89 18.62
CA THR A 448 4.32 -12.11 19.53
C THR A 448 4.16 -13.54 19.97
N THR A 449 5.19 -14.33 19.72
CA THR A 449 5.35 -15.75 20.09
C THR A 449 5.27 -16.04 21.60
N SER A 450 4.68 -15.15 22.41
CA SER A 450 4.75 -15.12 23.87
C SER A 450 3.52 -15.71 24.59
N ARG A 451 2.64 -16.44 23.91
CA ARG A 451 1.60 -17.27 24.55
C ARG A 451 1.85 -18.79 24.41
N LEU A 452 3.10 -19.20 24.40
CA LEU A 452 3.52 -20.52 24.86
C LEU A 452 4.48 -20.28 26.04
N GLY A 453 4.24 -20.98 27.16
CA GLY A 453 4.73 -20.62 28.49
C GLY A 453 6.25 -20.48 28.67
N ASN A 454 6.59 -19.54 29.54
CA ASN A 454 7.85 -19.23 30.24
C ASN A 454 9.21 -19.68 29.63
N PRO A 455 10.07 -18.72 29.24
CA PRO A 455 11.49 -18.94 29.01
C PRO A 455 12.27 -18.80 30.33
N LEU A 456 13.00 -19.85 30.72
CA LEU A 456 14.09 -19.68 31.68
C LEU A 456 15.25 -18.96 31.00
N ARG A 457 15.59 -17.79 31.53
CA ARG A 457 16.77 -16.98 31.19
C ARG A 457 18.03 -17.81 31.36
N LEU A 458 18.99 -17.66 30.44
CA LEU A 458 20.42 -17.50 30.79
C LEU A 458 21.22 -17.07 29.55
N GLY A 459 21.93 -15.94 29.73
CA GLY A 459 23.26 -15.70 29.17
C GLY A 459 23.38 -15.50 27.67
N CYS A 460 23.66 -14.26 27.26
CA CYS A 460 24.40 -14.00 26.04
C CYS A 460 25.78 -14.67 26.16
N ARG A 461 25.94 -15.84 25.56
CA ARG A 461 27.23 -16.37 25.12
C ARG A 461 27.14 -16.54 23.62
N SER A 462 28.13 -16.00 22.93
CA SER A 462 28.45 -16.33 21.56
C SER A 462 28.60 -17.85 21.45
N SER A 463 27.56 -18.53 20.98
CA SER A 463 27.62 -19.95 20.65
C SER A 463 26.93 -20.15 19.33
N GLN A 464 27.73 -20.58 18.35
CA GLN A 464 27.31 -21.20 17.09
C GLN A 464 25.95 -21.90 17.24
N ARG A 465 24.90 -21.38 16.60
CA ARG A 465 23.64 -22.12 16.48
C ARG A 465 23.91 -23.32 15.57
N ARG A 466 24.14 -24.48 16.19
CA ARG A 466 23.89 -25.77 15.54
C ARG A 466 22.39 -25.86 15.26
N SER A 467 22.05 -25.99 13.98
CA SER A 467 20.72 -26.33 13.51
C SER A 467 20.28 -27.66 14.13
N ALA A 468 19.23 -27.64 14.95
CA ALA A 468 18.47 -28.87 15.22
C ALA A 468 17.72 -29.20 13.92
N SER A 469 18.17 -30.22 13.21
CA SER A 469 17.50 -30.73 12.01
C SER A 469 16.11 -31.24 12.37
N THR A 470 15.06 -30.59 11.87
CA THR A 470 13.69 -31.14 11.93
C THR A 470 13.61 -32.30 10.94
N LEU A 471 13.31 -33.52 11.40
CA LEU A 471 13.23 -34.70 10.54
C LEU A 471 12.00 -34.61 9.63
N GLY A 472 12.12 -35.06 8.39
CA GLY A 472 10.98 -35.07 7.44
C GLY A 472 9.76 -35.85 7.93
N SER A 473 9.94 -36.84 8.81
CA SER A 473 8.86 -37.61 9.45
C SER A 473 7.95 -36.73 10.31
N ASP A 474 8.52 -35.81 11.07
CA ASP A 474 7.78 -34.97 12.00
C ASP A 474 6.92 -33.96 11.23
N VAL A 475 7.49 -33.41 10.17
CA VAL A 475 6.79 -32.48 9.28
C VAL A 475 5.64 -33.16 8.52
N ALA A 476 5.85 -34.40 8.06
CA ALA A 476 4.79 -35.18 7.42
C ALA A 476 3.63 -35.48 8.39
N GLN A 477 3.94 -35.88 9.63
CA GLN A 477 2.93 -36.12 10.67
C GLN A 477 2.18 -34.83 11.06
N GLN A 478 2.88 -33.69 11.09
CA GLN A 478 2.27 -32.39 11.32
C GLN A 478 1.28 -32.00 10.21
N LEU A 479 1.61 -32.27 8.95
CA LEU A 479 0.68 -32.02 7.82
C LEU A 479 -0.55 -32.91 7.91
N LEU A 480 -0.36 -34.20 8.15
CA LEU A 480 -1.45 -35.16 8.30
C LEU A 480 -2.40 -34.76 9.43
N SER A 481 -1.86 -34.38 10.59
CA SER A 481 -2.69 -33.94 11.73
C SER A 481 -3.41 -32.61 11.47
N ARG A 482 -2.75 -31.63 10.85
CA ARG A 482 -3.33 -30.31 10.56
C ARG A 482 -4.48 -30.37 9.55
N LEU A 483 -4.39 -31.28 8.59
CA LEU A 483 -5.32 -31.38 7.45
C LEU A 483 -6.22 -32.61 7.53
N LYS A 484 -6.14 -33.36 8.63
CA LYS A 484 -6.99 -34.52 8.89
C LYS A 484 -8.45 -34.13 8.76
N ASP A 485 -9.21 -34.90 7.99
CA ASP A 485 -10.65 -34.73 7.78
C ASP A 485 -11.08 -33.38 7.16
N ARG A 486 -10.12 -32.54 6.72
CA ARG A 486 -10.41 -31.24 6.12
C ARG A 486 -10.67 -31.39 4.61
N VAL A 487 -11.87 -31.00 4.19
CA VAL A 487 -12.25 -30.84 2.78
C VAL A 487 -12.33 -29.35 2.45
N THR A 488 -11.65 -28.92 1.40
CA THR A 488 -11.76 -27.55 0.88
C THR A 488 -12.61 -27.56 -0.38
N THR A 489 -13.67 -26.74 -0.41
CA THR A 489 -14.59 -26.66 -1.54
C THR A 489 -14.42 -25.33 -2.28
N ARG A 490 -14.39 -25.38 -3.62
CA ARG A 490 -14.35 -24.20 -4.51
C ARG A 490 -15.36 -24.38 -5.64
N ARG A 491 -15.92 -23.28 -6.13
CA ARG A 491 -16.81 -23.29 -7.32
C ARG A 491 -16.24 -22.37 -8.37
N GLN A 492 -16.28 -22.81 -9.62
CA GLN A 492 -15.77 -22.05 -10.77
C GLN A 492 -16.66 -22.31 -11.97
N VAL A 493 -17.03 -21.25 -12.68
CA VAL A 493 -17.65 -21.36 -14.00
C VAL A 493 -16.56 -21.63 -15.02
N LEU A 494 -16.73 -22.70 -15.82
CA LEU A 494 -15.83 -23.04 -16.91
C LEU A 494 -16.08 -22.11 -18.11
N ASP A 495 -15.45 -20.94 -18.15
CA ASP A 495 -15.69 -19.99 -19.23
C ASP A 495 -14.96 -20.35 -20.54
N GLY A 496 -15.62 -20.06 -21.66
CA GLY A 496 -15.09 -20.36 -22.99
C GLY A 496 -13.90 -19.48 -23.38
N ASN A 497 -13.78 -18.26 -22.84
CA ASN A 497 -12.66 -17.39 -23.17
C ASN A 497 -11.35 -17.93 -22.58
N GLN A 498 -11.35 -18.40 -21.33
CA GLN A 498 -10.18 -19.03 -20.74
C GLN A 498 -9.78 -20.31 -21.50
N LEU A 499 -10.75 -21.12 -21.94
CA LEU A 499 -10.49 -22.29 -22.80
C LEU A 499 -9.81 -21.89 -24.11
N GLN A 500 -10.33 -20.85 -24.76
CA GLN A 500 -9.80 -20.32 -26.01
C GLN A 500 -8.37 -19.80 -25.81
N LYS A 501 -8.13 -18.94 -24.82
CA LYS A 501 -6.81 -18.35 -24.56
C LYS A 501 -5.78 -19.40 -24.15
N LEU A 502 -6.19 -20.42 -23.40
CA LEU A 502 -5.33 -21.55 -23.07
C LEU A 502 -4.88 -22.28 -24.32
N SER A 503 -5.84 -22.68 -25.17
CA SER A 503 -5.56 -23.44 -26.39
C SER A 503 -4.66 -22.65 -27.37
N LEU A 504 -4.92 -21.35 -27.53
CA LEU A 504 -4.08 -20.46 -28.32
C LEU A 504 -2.67 -20.27 -27.72
N THR A 505 -2.51 -20.36 -26.39
CA THR A 505 -1.19 -20.36 -25.73
C THR A 505 -0.38 -21.61 -26.08
N PHE A 506 -1.06 -22.71 -26.42
CA PHE A 506 -0.45 -23.95 -26.92
C PHE A 506 -0.27 -23.98 -28.44
N ASN A 507 -0.51 -22.85 -29.12
CA ASN A 507 -0.52 -22.75 -30.58
C ASN A 507 -1.53 -23.72 -31.23
N ARG A 508 -2.63 -24.02 -30.54
CA ARG A 508 -3.73 -24.87 -31.04
C ARG A 508 -4.91 -24.01 -31.43
N ARG A 509 -5.27 -24.05 -32.71
CA ARG A 509 -6.49 -23.40 -33.24
C ARG A 509 -7.74 -24.27 -33.13
N TYR A 510 -7.58 -25.55 -32.80
CA TYR A 510 -8.67 -26.52 -32.75
C TYR A 510 -8.67 -27.27 -31.40
N LEU A 511 -9.84 -27.32 -30.75
CA LEU A 511 -10.03 -28.13 -29.53
C LEU A 511 -10.20 -29.62 -29.85
N HIS A 512 -11.04 -29.88 -30.85
CA HIS A 512 -11.31 -31.18 -31.47
C HIS A 512 -11.20 -31.01 -32.99
N PRO A 513 -11.05 -32.08 -33.78
CA PRO A 513 -11.16 -32.00 -35.24
C PRO A 513 -12.44 -31.24 -35.66
N GLY A 514 -12.29 -30.15 -36.40
CA GLY A 514 -13.42 -29.39 -36.99
C GLY A 514 -13.97 -28.19 -36.19
N HIS A 515 -13.45 -27.86 -35.00
CA HIS A 515 -13.89 -26.68 -34.24
C HIS A 515 -12.78 -25.62 -34.12
N ASP A 516 -12.77 -24.65 -35.04
CA ASP A 516 -11.81 -23.52 -35.03
C ASP A 516 -12.19 -22.51 -33.95
N ILE A 517 -11.25 -22.23 -33.06
CA ILE A 517 -11.42 -21.32 -31.92
C ILE A 517 -10.52 -20.08 -32.06
N ALA A 518 -9.96 -19.80 -33.24
CA ALA A 518 -9.07 -18.66 -33.44
C ALA A 518 -9.80 -17.31 -33.25
N GLU A 519 -11.05 -17.22 -33.69
CA GLU A 519 -11.82 -15.96 -33.69
C GLU A 519 -12.88 -15.91 -32.59
N THR A 520 -13.52 -17.03 -32.29
CA THR A 520 -14.62 -17.10 -31.31
C THR A 520 -14.32 -18.08 -30.19
N ALA A 521 -14.75 -17.72 -28.98
CA ALA A 521 -14.67 -18.63 -27.85
C ALA A 521 -15.65 -19.80 -28.06
N PRO A 522 -15.30 -21.01 -27.59
CA PRO A 522 -16.21 -22.16 -27.60
C PRO A 522 -17.55 -21.85 -26.95
N ALA A 523 -18.63 -22.31 -27.57
CA ALA A 523 -19.98 -22.11 -27.06
C ALA A 523 -20.23 -22.88 -25.76
N ASN A 524 -21.17 -22.41 -24.95
CA ASN A 524 -21.64 -23.15 -23.78
C ASN A 524 -22.11 -24.57 -24.19
N GLY A 525 -21.77 -25.57 -23.36
CA GLY A 525 -22.01 -26.97 -23.64
C GLY A 525 -20.84 -27.70 -24.33
N THR A 526 -19.83 -26.97 -24.85
CA THR A 526 -18.62 -27.57 -25.41
C THR A 526 -17.90 -28.41 -24.35
N VAL A 527 -17.55 -29.65 -24.69
CA VAL A 527 -16.83 -30.56 -23.78
C VAL A 527 -15.42 -30.05 -23.54
N LEU A 528 -15.01 -30.02 -22.28
CA LEU A 528 -13.65 -29.64 -21.92
C LEU A 528 -12.68 -30.79 -22.24
N PRO A 529 -11.57 -30.55 -22.98
CA PRO A 529 -10.61 -31.60 -23.24
C PRO A 529 -9.93 -32.12 -21.97
N ALA A 530 -9.55 -33.39 -21.96
CA ALA A 530 -8.89 -34.03 -20.82
C ALA A 530 -7.64 -33.24 -20.38
N GLY A 531 -7.55 -32.92 -19.08
CA GLY A 531 -6.46 -32.14 -18.49
C GLY A 531 -6.70 -30.63 -18.46
N TYR A 532 -7.65 -30.08 -19.22
CA TYR A 532 -7.83 -28.62 -19.31
C TYR A 532 -8.50 -28.04 -18.06
N HIS A 533 -9.09 -28.87 -17.18
CA HIS A 533 -9.59 -28.45 -15.86
C HIS A 533 -8.48 -27.89 -14.96
N LEU A 534 -7.21 -28.23 -15.24
CA LEU A 534 -6.03 -27.80 -14.48
C LEU A 534 -5.86 -26.27 -14.38
N VAL A 535 -6.52 -25.50 -15.26
CA VAL A 535 -6.33 -24.03 -15.33
C VAL A 535 -7.47 -23.23 -14.69
N TYR A 536 -8.60 -23.85 -14.42
CA TYR A 536 -9.80 -23.14 -13.97
C TYR A 536 -9.82 -22.91 -12.46
N PHE A 537 -9.34 -23.88 -11.69
CA PHE A 537 -9.39 -23.85 -10.22
C PHE A 537 -8.15 -23.22 -9.63
N THR A 538 -8.05 -21.90 -9.77
CA THR A 538 -6.94 -21.09 -9.27
C THR A 538 -7.01 -20.89 -7.74
N PRO A 539 -5.90 -20.51 -7.07
CA PRO A 539 -5.93 -20.15 -5.65
C PRO A 539 -6.76 -18.89 -5.40
N ASN A 540 -7.67 -18.92 -4.41
CA ASN A 540 -8.54 -17.77 -4.04
C ASN A 540 -7.90 -16.85 -2.98
N GLY A 541 -6.67 -17.14 -2.56
CA GLY A 541 -6.00 -16.40 -1.50
C GLY A 541 -5.42 -15.07 -1.99
N THR A 542 -5.24 -14.13 -1.08
CA THR A 542 -4.50 -12.88 -1.37
C THR A 542 -3.00 -13.15 -1.45
N GLU A 543 -2.24 -12.25 -2.06
CA GLU A 543 -0.77 -12.38 -2.20
C GLU A 543 -0.07 -12.67 -0.85
N PHE A 544 -0.53 -12.07 0.24
CA PHE A 544 0.01 -12.28 1.59
C PHE A 544 -0.12 -13.74 2.09
N GLU A 545 -1.04 -14.52 1.53
CA GLU A 545 -1.27 -15.91 1.91
C GLU A 545 -0.43 -16.91 1.11
N LEU A 546 0.25 -16.44 0.04
CA LEU A 546 1.13 -17.25 -0.78
C LEU A 546 2.51 -17.48 -0.12
N GLY A 547 3.24 -18.46 -0.62
CA GLY A 547 4.66 -18.63 -0.30
C GLY A 547 5.50 -17.46 -0.82
N VAL A 548 6.71 -17.30 -0.30
CA VAL A 548 7.69 -16.32 -0.83
C VAL A 548 8.05 -16.59 -2.31
N ASP A 549 7.87 -17.83 -2.73
CA ASP A 549 7.99 -18.32 -4.10
C ASP A 549 6.69 -18.14 -4.92
N GLY A 550 5.61 -17.61 -4.31
CA GLY A 550 4.29 -17.43 -4.90
C GLY A 550 3.41 -18.69 -4.93
N THR A 551 3.80 -19.79 -4.28
CA THR A 551 2.98 -21.01 -4.27
C THR A 551 1.81 -20.93 -3.29
N ASP A 552 0.66 -21.51 -3.66
CA ASP A 552 -0.46 -21.73 -2.72
C ASP A 552 -0.03 -22.64 -1.57
N ARG A 553 -0.23 -22.20 -0.33
CA ARG A 553 0.24 -22.88 0.88
C ARG A 553 -0.79 -23.81 1.51
N SER A 554 -1.99 -23.90 0.95
CA SER A 554 -3.12 -24.67 1.51
C SER A 554 -2.72 -26.10 1.90
N PHE A 555 -1.97 -26.78 1.02
CA PHE A 555 -1.49 -28.15 1.21
C PHE A 555 0.05 -28.26 1.14
N ASN A 556 0.79 -27.15 1.22
CA ASN A 556 2.26 -27.19 1.18
C ASN A 556 2.86 -27.69 2.50
N ALA A 557 4.03 -28.33 2.41
CA ALA A 557 4.85 -28.62 3.58
C ALA A 557 5.41 -27.34 4.21
N PRO A 558 5.54 -27.27 5.55
CA PRO A 558 6.18 -26.14 6.22
C PRO A 558 7.71 -26.20 6.11
N THR A 559 8.37 -25.12 6.53
CA THR A 559 9.82 -25.02 6.68
C THR A 559 10.38 -26.21 7.48
N PRO A 560 11.52 -26.80 7.07
CA PRO A 560 12.40 -26.36 5.97
C PRO A 560 12.02 -26.87 4.58
N PHE A 561 10.94 -27.65 4.41
CA PHE A 561 10.57 -28.29 3.14
C PHE A 561 9.70 -27.36 2.27
N THR A 562 10.23 -26.23 1.81
CA THR A 562 9.45 -25.24 1.06
C THR A 562 9.65 -25.31 -0.46
N ARG A 563 10.73 -25.94 -0.94
CA ARG A 563 11.01 -26.06 -2.37
C ARG A 563 10.11 -27.08 -3.05
N ARG A 564 9.06 -26.61 -3.72
CA ARG A 564 7.98 -27.43 -4.26
C ARG A 564 8.20 -27.83 -5.73
N MET A 565 8.10 -29.12 -6.02
CA MET A 565 8.17 -29.67 -7.38
C MET A 565 6.96 -30.55 -7.70
N TRP A 566 6.48 -30.48 -8.93
CA TRP A 566 5.43 -31.38 -9.45
C TRP A 566 5.99 -32.79 -9.61
N ALA A 567 5.34 -33.81 -9.03
CA ALA A 567 5.90 -35.16 -8.95
C ALA A 567 5.14 -36.19 -9.80
N GLY A 568 3.82 -36.13 -9.84
CA GLY A 568 3.00 -37.13 -10.53
C GLY A 568 1.57 -37.16 -10.02
N GLY A 569 0.81 -38.15 -10.48
CA GLY A 569 -0.58 -38.29 -10.08
C GLY A 569 -1.35 -39.30 -10.90
N ARG A 570 -2.65 -39.35 -10.64
CA ARG A 570 -3.64 -40.18 -11.34
C ARG A 570 -4.90 -39.36 -11.58
N MET A 571 -5.44 -39.38 -12.79
CA MET A 571 -6.74 -38.78 -13.10
C MET A 571 -7.67 -39.85 -13.66
N GLN A 572 -8.93 -39.82 -13.25
CA GLN A 572 -9.99 -40.72 -13.67
C GLN A 572 -11.21 -39.92 -14.11
N TRP A 573 -11.62 -40.07 -15.37
CA TRP A 573 -12.79 -39.40 -15.91
C TRP A 573 -14.03 -40.30 -15.77
N ALA A 574 -15.13 -39.72 -15.28
CA ALA A 574 -16.38 -40.44 -15.16
C ALA A 574 -16.99 -40.68 -16.55
N LYS A 575 -17.55 -41.88 -16.74
CA LYS A 575 -18.30 -42.20 -17.97
C LYS A 575 -19.56 -41.34 -18.02
N ASN A 576 -19.81 -40.73 -19.18
CA ASN A 576 -21.02 -39.97 -19.51
C ASN A 576 -21.30 -38.69 -18.69
N CYS A 577 -20.36 -38.21 -17.86
CA CYS A 577 -20.50 -36.96 -17.11
C CYS A 577 -19.35 -35.98 -17.40
N PRO A 578 -19.12 -35.54 -18.66
CA PRO A 578 -18.01 -34.65 -18.98
C PRO A 578 -18.21 -33.24 -18.44
N LEU A 579 -17.12 -32.56 -18.10
CA LEU A 579 -17.12 -31.13 -17.78
C LEU A 579 -17.38 -30.31 -19.06
N ARG A 580 -18.21 -29.26 -18.96
CA ARG A 580 -18.60 -28.45 -20.13
C ARG A 580 -18.41 -26.95 -19.92
N VAL A 581 -18.12 -26.23 -20.99
CA VAL A 581 -18.08 -24.76 -21.00
C VAL A 581 -19.45 -24.21 -20.58
N GLY A 582 -19.45 -23.19 -19.73
CA GLY A 582 -20.64 -22.55 -19.17
C GLY A 582 -21.20 -23.24 -17.92
N GLU A 583 -20.66 -24.38 -17.52
CA GLU A 583 -21.04 -25.09 -16.31
C GLU A 583 -20.35 -24.49 -15.07
N GLU A 584 -21.08 -24.33 -13.97
CA GLU A 584 -20.48 -24.13 -12.66
C GLU A 584 -20.07 -25.48 -12.08
N VAL A 585 -18.79 -25.63 -11.79
CA VAL A 585 -18.20 -26.89 -11.32
C VAL A 585 -17.70 -26.70 -9.90
N GLU A 586 -18.03 -27.65 -9.02
CA GLU A 586 -17.58 -27.69 -7.64
C GLU A 586 -16.35 -28.61 -7.50
N GLU A 587 -15.22 -28.04 -7.09
CA GLU A 587 -14.01 -28.78 -6.71
C GLU A 587 -14.02 -29.05 -5.20
N ARG A 588 -13.84 -30.31 -4.81
CA ARG A 588 -13.60 -30.72 -3.42
C ARG A 588 -12.20 -31.29 -3.29
N THR A 589 -11.35 -30.65 -2.48
CA THR A 589 -9.96 -31.06 -2.27
C THR A 589 -9.74 -31.60 -0.87
N ARG A 590 -9.08 -32.76 -0.75
CA ARG A 590 -8.62 -33.36 0.52
C ARG A 590 -7.17 -33.81 0.45
N LEU A 591 -6.50 -33.84 1.60
CA LEU A 591 -5.18 -34.47 1.72
C LEU A 591 -5.36 -35.99 1.70
N LEU A 592 -4.62 -36.68 0.82
CA LEU A 592 -4.61 -38.15 0.75
C LEU A 592 -3.43 -38.74 1.53
N ALA A 593 -2.23 -38.18 1.35
CA ALA A 593 -1.03 -38.64 2.03
C ALA A 593 0.00 -37.51 2.18
N ALA A 594 0.82 -37.59 3.23
CA ALA A 594 2.08 -36.86 3.33
C ALA A 594 3.15 -37.84 3.84
N GLU A 595 4.15 -38.13 3.01
CA GLU A 595 5.12 -39.20 3.25
C GLU A 595 6.55 -38.65 3.23
N PRO A 596 7.36 -38.87 4.27
CA PRO A 596 8.78 -38.59 4.21
C PRO A 596 9.46 -39.57 3.25
N LYS A 597 10.30 -39.06 2.34
CA LYS A 597 11.11 -39.86 1.41
C LYS A 597 12.53 -39.31 1.35
N LYS A 598 13.43 -40.09 0.78
CA LYS A 598 14.78 -39.64 0.43
C LYS A 598 14.92 -39.54 -1.08
N SER A 599 15.54 -38.46 -1.51
CA SER A 599 16.00 -38.23 -2.88
C SER A 599 17.07 -39.26 -3.26
N ARG A 600 17.38 -39.38 -4.56
CA ARG A 600 18.48 -40.23 -5.07
C ARG A 600 19.84 -39.85 -4.48
N ASP A 601 20.02 -38.57 -4.16
CA ASP A 601 21.24 -38.03 -3.52
C ASP A 601 21.23 -38.15 -1.97
N GLY A 602 20.22 -38.83 -1.40
CA GLY A 602 20.11 -39.04 0.05
C GLY A 602 19.44 -37.89 0.82
N THR A 603 19.13 -36.77 0.17
CA THR A 603 18.48 -35.61 0.80
C THR A 603 17.04 -35.95 1.20
N GLU A 604 16.60 -35.53 2.39
CA GLU A 604 15.21 -35.70 2.81
C GLU A 604 14.25 -34.85 1.96
N MET A 605 13.06 -35.38 1.72
CA MET A 605 11.96 -34.70 1.04
C MET A 605 10.63 -35.21 1.56
N ILE A 606 9.56 -34.45 1.30
CA ILE A 606 8.19 -34.85 1.66
C ILE A 606 7.37 -34.96 0.38
N VAL A 607 6.70 -36.09 0.19
CA VAL A 607 5.74 -36.25 -0.89
C VAL A 607 4.35 -36.03 -0.32
N VAL A 608 3.69 -34.96 -0.78
CA VAL A 608 2.32 -34.65 -0.39
C VAL A 608 1.41 -34.98 -1.56
N THR A 609 0.44 -35.86 -1.33
CA THR A 609 -0.59 -36.25 -2.30
C THR A 609 -1.93 -35.72 -1.83
N ILE A 610 -2.62 -35.03 -2.72
CA ILE A 610 -4.00 -34.60 -2.52
C ILE A 610 -4.91 -35.30 -3.52
N GLU A 611 -6.20 -35.31 -3.23
CA GLU A 611 -7.25 -35.71 -4.15
C GLU A 611 -8.22 -34.55 -4.36
N LYS A 612 -8.59 -34.34 -5.63
CA LYS A 612 -9.57 -33.35 -6.07
C LYS A 612 -10.70 -34.05 -6.79
N GLU A 613 -11.92 -33.88 -6.32
CA GLU A 613 -13.13 -34.32 -7.00
C GLU A 613 -13.80 -33.11 -7.67
N PHE A 614 -14.15 -33.22 -8.95
CA PHE A 614 -14.84 -32.18 -9.71
C PHE A 614 -16.26 -32.61 -10.03
N TRP A 615 -17.22 -31.85 -9.50
CA TRP A 615 -18.65 -32.13 -9.60
C TRP A 615 -19.30 -31.11 -10.52
N GLY A 616 -19.76 -31.58 -11.69
CA GLY A 616 -20.59 -30.80 -12.59
C GLY A 616 -22.09 -30.98 -12.29
N SER A 617 -22.92 -30.35 -13.12
CA SER A 617 -24.37 -30.49 -13.18
C SER A 617 -24.85 -31.93 -13.35
N GLN A 618 -24.03 -32.81 -13.95
CA GLN A 618 -24.32 -34.23 -14.17
C GLN A 618 -23.73 -35.16 -13.08
N GLY A 619 -23.14 -34.60 -12.02
CA GLY A 619 -22.51 -35.36 -10.93
C GLY A 619 -20.99 -35.33 -10.98
N LEU A 620 -20.35 -36.34 -10.38
CA LEU A 620 -18.88 -36.44 -10.35
C LEU A 620 -18.35 -36.69 -11.78
N SER A 621 -17.58 -35.73 -12.28
CA SER A 621 -17.01 -35.77 -13.63
C SER A 621 -15.58 -36.27 -13.68
N LEU A 622 -14.80 -35.99 -12.63
CA LEU A 622 -13.36 -36.23 -12.62
C LEU A 622 -12.84 -36.36 -11.19
N THR A 623 -12.01 -37.38 -10.96
CA THR A 623 -11.17 -37.50 -9.76
C THR A 623 -9.71 -37.31 -10.16
N ASP A 624 -9.01 -36.41 -9.49
CA ASP A 624 -7.64 -36.00 -9.80
C ASP A 624 -6.76 -36.04 -8.55
N GLN A 625 -5.91 -37.06 -8.48
CA GLN A 625 -4.92 -37.24 -7.43
C GLN A 625 -3.59 -36.64 -7.88
N ARG A 626 -3.06 -35.68 -7.11
CA ARG A 626 -1.84 -34.95 -7.46
C ARG A 626 -0.82 -35.03 -6.34
N SER A 627 0.42 -35.33 -6.71
CA SER A 627 1.55 -35.39 -5.79
C SER A 627 2.56 -34.28 -6.08
N TRP A 628 2.99 -33.62 -5.01
CA TRP A 628 4.15 -32.72 -5.02
C TRP A 628 5.26 -33.27 -4.14
N VAL A 629 6.50 -32.98 -4.54
CA VAL A 629 7.69 -33.22 -3.72
C VAL A 629 8.12 -31.88 -3.14
N PHE A 630 8.33 -31.85 -1.83
CA PHE A 630 8.89 -30.71 -1.10
C PHE A 630 10.30 -31.05 -0.65
N ARG A 631 11.28 -30.29 -1.11
CA ARG A 631 12.69 -30.43 -0.71
C ARG A 631 13.06 -29.33 0.28
N THR A 632 14.10 -29.58 1.05
CA THR A 632 14.65 -28.59 1.97
C THR A 632 15.13 -27.34 1.24
N GLU A 633 14.95 -26.17 1.86
CA GLU A 633 15.56 -24.91 1.44
C GLU A 633 17.06 -25.06 1.17
N LEU A 634 17.54 -24.36 0.15
CA LEU A 634 18.96 -24.31 -0.16
C LEU A 634 19.63 -23.29 0.76
N PRO A 635 20.82 -23.59 1.31
CA PRO A 635 21.57 -22.63 2.12
C PRO A 635 22.12 -21.51 1.22
N GLU A 636 21.85 -20.26 1.63
CA GLU A 636 22.18 -18.95 1.02
C GLU A 636 21.99 -18.80 -0.52
N PRO A 637 21.39 -17.67 -0.99
CA PRO A 637 21.37 -17.35 -2.41
C PRO A 637 22.79 -17.20 -2.96
N LEU A 638 23.02 -17.60 -4.21
CA LEU A 638 24.31 -17.33 -4.85
C LEU A 638 24.46 -15.81 -5.03
N GLU A 639 25.46 -15.19 -4.39
CA GLU A 639 25.83 -13.80 -4.66
C GLU A 639 26.24 -13.67 -6.14
N ASN A 640 25.64 -12.71 -6.84
CA ASN A 640 25.97 -12.35 -8.23
C ASN A 640 25.78 -13.43 -9.30
N THR A 641 24.60 -14.07 -9.38
CA THR A 641 24.18 -14.68 -10.66
C THR A 641 23.80 -13.59 -11.66
N THR A 642 24.76 -13.16 -12.48
CA THR A 642 24.48 -12.45 -13.73
C THR A 642 23.55 -13.32 -14.58
N VAL A 643 22.28 -12.93 -14.67
CA VAL A 643 21.31 -13.57 -15.57
C VAL A 643 21.87 -13.38 -17.00
N PRO A 644 22.11 -14.46 -17.77
CA PRO A 644 22.61 -14.32 -19.14
C PRO A 644 21.70 -13.39 -19.93
N THR A 645 22.25 -12.29 -20.46
CA THR A 645 21.54 -11.21 -21.15
C THR A 645 21.05 -11.59 -22.55
N SER A 646 20.89 -12.88 -22.82
CA SER A 646 20.42 -13.39 -24.11
C SER A 646 19.23 -14.33 -23.92
N LEU A 647 18.10 -13.81 -23.42
CA LEU A 647 16.81 -14.34 -23.83
C LEU A 647 16.55 -13.82 -25.26
N GLY A 648 17.34 -14.34 -26.20
CA GLY A 648 17.14 -14.12 -27.61
C GLY A 648 15.74 -14.59 -28.04
N THR A 649 15.39 -14.27 -29.27
CA THR A 649 14.15 -14.52 -30.03
C THR A 649 13.65 -15.98 -30.08
N VAL A 650 13.63 -16.69 -28.97
CA VAL A 650 13.08 -18.05 -28.86
C VAL A 650 11.57 -17.95 -28.88
N GLN A 651 10.97 -18.39 -29.97
CA GLN A 651 9.53 -18.52 -30.09
C GLN A 651 9.08 -19.92 -29.66
N THR A 652 7.88 -20.00 -29.13
CA THR A 652 7.25 -21.29 -28.85
C THR A 652 7.01 -22.01 -30.17
N ASN A 653 7.45 -23.27 -30.24
CA ASN A 653 7.28 -24.10 -31.43
C ASN A 653 6.76 -25.48 -31.01
N VAL A 654 5.73 -25.96 -31.70
CA VAL A 654 5.14 -27.29 -31.53
C VAL A 654 4.96 -27.88 -32.92
N GLN A 655 5.71 -28.94 -33.23
CA GLN A 655 5.70 -29.59 -34.54
C GLN A 655 5.60 -31.10 -34.38
N THR A 656 4.64 -31.70 -35.08
CA THR A 656 4.46 -33.16 -35.12
C THR A 656 5.06 -33.68 -36.42
N THR A 657 6.01 -34.63 -36.32
CA THR A 657 6.72 -35.21 -37.47
C THR A 657 6.46 -36.72 -37.53
N GLN A 658 6.11 -37.21 -38.72
CA GLN A 658 5.97 -38.64 -39.00
C GLN A 658 7.30 -39.19 -39.53
N HIS A 659 8.05 -39.92 -38.71
CA HIS A 659 9.38 -40.44 -39.11
C HIS A 659 9.32 -41.76 -39.91
N SER A 660 8.22 -42.51 -39.82
CA SER A 660 8.03 -43.79 -40.52
C SER A 660 6.55 -44.03 -40.86
N PRO A 661 6.20 -44.62 -42.02
CA PRO A 661 4.81 -44.91 -42.38
C PRO A 661 4.08 -45.88 -41.43
N LYS A 662 4.82 -46.69 -40.66
CA LYS A 662 4.27 -47.70 -39.73
C LYS A 662 4.47 -47.34 -38.24
N GLY A 663 5.11 -46.22 -37.93
CA GLY A 663 5.36 -45.77 -36.55
C GLY A 663 4.37 -44.71 -36.09
N TYR A 664 4.34 -44.43 -34.79
CA TYR A 664 3.63 -43.26 -34.27
C TYR A 664 4.44 -41.98 -34.53
N PRO A 665 3.79 -40.83 -34.79
CA PRO A 665 4.48 -39.56 -34.96
C PRO A 665 5.18 -39.12 -33.67
N GLU A 666 6.19 -38.25 -33.79
CA GLU A 666 6.82 -37.59 -32.65
C GLU A 666 6.46 -36.10 -32.64
N ARG A 667 6.18 -35.53 -31.46
CA ARG A 667 5.89 -34.10 -31.30
C ARG A 667 7.06 -33.38 -30.63
N GLN A 668 7.76 -32.56 -31.40
CA GLN A 668 8.82 -31.69 -30.90
C GLN A 668 8.21 -30.39 -30.36
N MET A 669 8.67 -29.97 -29.18
CA MET A 669 8.18 -28.78 -28.49
C MET A 669 9.33 -27.95 -27.95
N THR A 670 9.19 -26.63 -28.03
CA THR A 670 10.07 -25.65 -27.39
C THR A 670 9.21 -24.55 -26.81
N TRP A 671 9.41 -24.22 -25.53
CA TRP A 671 8.62 -23.19 -24.84
C TRP A 671 9.41 -21.89 -24.67
N SER A 672 8.85 -20.79 -25.16
CA SER A 672 9.40 -19.46 -24.90
C SER A 672 9.07 -18.98 -23.47
N PRO A 673 9.87 -18.05 -22.91
CA PRO A 673 9.56 -17.39 -21.64
C PRO A 673 8.18 -16.70 -21.68
N ILE A 674 7.81 -16.15 -22.84
CA ILE A 674 6.52 -15.50 -23.06
C ILE A 674 5.37 -16.49 -22.90
N SER A 675 5.48 -17.71 -23.45
CA SER A 675 4.45 -18.73 -23.26
C SER A 675 4.35 -19.20 -21.82
N LEU A 676 5.47 -19.34 -21.10
CA LEU A 676 5.44 -19.70 -19.67
C LEU A 676 4.79 -18.58 -18.84
N PHE A 677 5.09 -17.32 -19.13
CA PHE A 677 4.41 -16.18 -18.51
C PHE A 677 2.90 -16.18 -18.82
N ARG A 678 2.50 -16.35 -20.09
CA ARG A 678 1.08 -16.41 -20.50
C ARG A 678 0.34 -17.54 -19.80
N PHE A 679 0.95 -18.72 -19.68
CA PHE A 679 0.36 -19.84 -18.93
C PHE A 679 0.23 -19.50 -17.43
N SER A 680 1.24 -18.88 -16.82
CA SER A 680 1.18 -18.44 -15.42
C SER A 680 0.06 -17.43 -15.19
N ALA A 681 -0.09 -16.44 -16.09
CA ALA A 681 -1.13 -15.43 -16.03
C ALA A 681 -2.54 -16.04 -16.20
N LEU A 682 -2.72 -16.97 -17.14
CA LEU A 682 -4.00 -17.64 -17.38
C LEU A 682 -4.43 -18.58 -16.23
N THR A 683 -3.46 -19.14 -15.51
CA THR A 683 -3.69 -20.08 -14.40
C THR A 683 -3.64 -19.40 -13.04
N PHE A 684 -3.38 -18.09 -13.00
CA PHE A 684 -3.06 -17.35 -11.79
C PHE A 684 -2.00 -18.05 -10.91
N ASN A 685 -1.08 -18.77 -11.55
CA ASN A 685 -0.02 -19.52 -10.89
C ASN A 685 1.18 -18.60 -10.67
N ALA A 686 1.31 -18.07 -9.46
CA ALA A 686 2.36 -17.13 -9.09
C ALA A 686 3.70 -17.80 -8.73
N HIS A 687 3.90 -19.10 -8.97
CA HIS A 687 5.14 -19.78 -8.64
C HIS A 687 6.33 -19.26 -9.47
N ARG A 688 7.27 -18.57 -8.80
CA ARG A 688 8.33 -17.75 -9.41
C ARG A 688 9.28 -18.51 -10.32
N ILE A 689 9.47 -19.81 -10.15
CA ILE A 689 10.34 -20.63 -11.04
C ILE A 689 9.89 -20.63 -12.51
N HIS A 690 8.66 -20.18 -12.80
CA HIS A 690 8.08 -20.18 -14.13
C HIS A 690 8.24 -18.87 -14.91
N TYR A 691 8.47 -17.74 -14.22
CA TYR A 691 8.52 -16.41 -14.86
C TYR A 691 9.64 -15.50 -14.34
N ASP A 692 10.23 -15.79 -13.18
CA ASP A 692 11.33 -15.03 -12.60
C ASP A 692 12.64 -15.81 -12.73
N ALA A 693 13.44 -15.45 -13.74
CA ALA A 693 14.69 -16.13 -14.05
C ALA A 693 15.71 -15.99 -12.91
N ALA A 694 15.76 -14.81 -12.27
CA ALA A 694 16.68 -14.55 -11.16
C ALA A 694 16.32 -15.42 -9.96
N TRP A 695 15.04 -15.57 -9.64
CA TRP A 695 14.59 -16.51 -8.60
C TRP A 695 14.90 -17.97 -8.97
N SER A 696 14.47 -18.39 -10.17
CA SER A 696 14.64 -19.77 -10.62
C SER A 696 16.11 -20.21 -10.57
N GLN A 697 17.02 -19.36 -11.06
CA GLN A 697 18.45 -19.69 -11.12
C GLN A 697 19.20 -19.38 -9.83
N GLY A 698 19.00 -18.20 -9.23
CA GLY A 698 19.76 -17.73 -8.08
C GLY A 698 19.30 -18.31 -6.74
N VAL A 699 18.00 -18.55 -6.58
CA VAL A 699 17.40 -19.04 -5.32
C VAL A 699 17.12 -20.54 -5.40
N GLU A 700 16.46 -20.99 -6.45
CA GLU A 700 16.05 -22.39 -6.62
C GLU A 700 17.11 -23.26 -7.34
N ARG A 701 18.19 -22.65 -7.84
CA ARG A 701 19.31 -23.31 -8.54
C ARG A 701 18.88 -24.16 -9.73
N HIS A 702 17.80 -23.76 -10.39
CA HIS A 702 17.43 -24.28 -11.70
C HIS A 702 18.32 -23.69 -12.79
N ARG A 703 18.48 -24.37 -13.93
CA ARG A 703 19.30 -23.86 -15.04
C ARG A 703 18.62 -22.76 -15.86
N GLY A 704 17.30 -22.60 -15.71
CA GLY A 704 16.49 -21.58 -16.39
C GLY A 704 15.08 -21.56 -15.84
N LEU A 705 14.15 -20.90 -16.55
CA LEU A 705 12.72 -20.97 -16.22
C LEU A 705 12.21 -22.40 -16.41
N VAL A 706 11.53 -22.93 -15.40
CA VAL A 706 11.00 -24.30 -15.40
C VAL A 706 9.65 -24.32 -16.10
N VAL A 707 9.43 -25.25 -17.02
CA VAL A 707 8.13 -25.47 -17.66
C VAL A 707 7.16 -26.07 -16.64
N HIS A 708 5.93 -25.56 -16.56
CA HIS A 708 4.94 -26.01 -15.58
C HIS A 708 4.64 -27.50 -15.71
N GLY A 709 4.55 -28.21 -14.57
CA GLY A 709 4.11 -29.61 -14.54
C GLY A 709 2.74 -29.84 -15.22
N PRO A 710 1.71 -29.04 -14.90
CA PRO A 710 0.41 -29.08 -15.58
C PRO A 710 0.50 -28.87 -17.09
N LEU A 711 1.39 -27.97 -17.56
CA LEU A 711 1.60 -27.74 -18.98
C LEU A 711 2.14 -28.99 -19.68
N ASN A 712 3.12 -29.66 -19.08
CA ASN A 712 3.66 -30.90 -19.63
C ASN A 712 2.61 -32.01 -19.71
N LEU A 713 1.77 -32.12 -18.67
CA LEU A 713 0.69 -33.11 -18.62
C LEU A 713 -0.39 -32.85 -19.68
N ILE A 714 -0.80 -31.59 -19.85
CA ILE A 714 -1.76 -31.22 -20.90
C ILE A 714 -1.21 -31.56 -22.28
N ASN A 715 0.06 -31.27 -22.55
CA ASN A 715 0.66 -31.60 -23.85
C ASN A 715 0.78 -33.11 -24.09
N LEU A 716 1.01 -33.89 -23.03
CA LEU A 716 1.02 -35.35 -23.09
C LEU A 716 -0.38 -35.89 -23.45
N LEU A 717 -1.43 -35.39 -22.79
CA LEU A 717 -2.83 -35.74 -23.07
C LEU A 717 -3.28 -35.27 -24.46
N ASP A 718 -2.85 -34.07 -24.88
CA ASP A 718 -3.12 -33.56 -26.23
C ASP A 718 -2.43 -34.39 -27.31
N TYR A 719 -1.19 -34.83 -27.09
CA TYR A 719 -0.51 -35.75 -28.00
C TYR A 719 -1.25 -37.07 -28.10
N TRP A 720 -1.65 -37.64 -26.96
CA TRP A 720 -2.43 -38.87 -26.95
C TRP A 720 -3.74 -38.70 -27.72
N ARG A 721 -4.48 -37.60 -27.48
CA ARG A 721 -5.73 -37.30 -28.17
C ARG A 721 -5.55 -37.18 -29.68
N ASP A 722 -4.48 -36.51 -30.12
CA ASP A 722 -4.27 -36.28 -31.55
C ASP A 722 -3.76 -37.52 -32.30
N VAL A 723 -3.20 -38.52 -31.60
CA VAL A 723 -2.54 -39.68 -32.21
C VAL A 723 -3.31 -40.98 -32.00
N HIS A 724 -3.98 -41.16 -30.85
CA HIS A 724 -4.59 -42.42 -30.44
C HIS A 724 -6.12 -42.34 -30.30
N ALA A 725 -6.69 -41.18 -29.99
CA ALA A 725 -8.12 -41.11 -29.70
C ALA A 725 -9.00 -41.50 -30.91
N VAL A 726 -10.09 -42.19 -30.60
CA VAL A 726 -11.07 -42.67 -31.59
C VAL A 726 -11.93 -41.49 -32.09
N PRO A 727 -12.35 -41.47 -33.38
CA PRO A 727 -13.13 -40.38 -33.96
C PRO A 727 -14.50 -40.10 -33.32
N ASP A 728 -14.98 -40.99 -32.44
CA ASP A 728 -16.26 -40.84 -31.73
C ASP A 728 -16.23 -39.81 -30.58
N GLY A 729 -15.04 -39.24 -30.30
CA GLY A 729 -14.86 -38.20 -29.30
C GLY A 729 -14.78 -38.72 -27.87
N THR A 730 -14.60 -40.03 -27.67
CA THR A 730 -14.32 -40.61 -26.35
C THR A 730 -12.94 -40.17 -25.87
N GLY A 731 -12.91 -39.43 -24.75
CA GLY A 731 -11.67 -39.06 -24.07
C GLY A 731 -11.12 -40.25 -23.25
N PRO A 732 -9.90 -40.11 -22.69
CA PRO A 732 -9.31 -41.19 -21.89
C PRO A 732 -10.16 -41.48 -20.64
N SER A 733 -10.26 -42.74 -20.25
CA SER A 733 -10.90 -43.14 -18.99
C SER A 733 -9.99 -42.89 -17.78
N GLU A 734 -8.68 -43.02 -17.95
CA GLU A 734 -7.69 -42.84 -16.89
C GLU A 734 -6.32 -42.42 -17.42
N ILE A 735 -5.56 -41.68 -16.61
CA ILE A 735 -4.11 -41.53 -16.76
C ILE A 735 -3.41 -41.69 -15.42
N THR A 736 -2.30 -42.43 -15.40
CA THR A 736 -1.30 -42.38 -14.33
C THR A 736 0.00 -41.78 -14.88
N TYR A 737 0.51 -40.73 -14.26
CA TYR A 737 1.68 -40.00 -14.77
C TYR A 737 2.72 -39.71 -13.69
N ARG A 738 3.98 -39.59 -14.11
CA ARG A 738 5.11 -39.28 -13.24
C ARG A 738 6.06 -38.29 -13.90
N ALA A 739 6.34 -37.20 -13.21
CA ALA A 739 7.42 -36.28 -13.54
C ALA A 739 8.73 -36.80 -12.93
N LEU A 740 9.77 -36.86 -13.75
CA LEU A 740 11.07 -37.44 -13.41
C LEU A 740 12.18 -36.39 -13.45
N SER A 741 12.12 -35.48 -14.44
CA SER A 741 13.09 -34.40 -14.60
C SER A 741 12.39 -33.12 -15.09
N PRO A 742 12.83 -31.92 -14.66
CA PRO A 742 12.27 -30.66 -15.12
C PRO A 742 12.63 -30.38 -16.58
N LEU A 743 11.71 -29.79 -17.33
CA LEU A 743 11.96 -29.14 -18.62
C LEU A 743 12.21 -27.65 -18.41
N TYR A 744 13.00 -27.01 -19.27
CA TYR A 744 13.28 -25.58 -19.18
C TYR A 744 12.90 -24.83 -20.45
N SER A 745 12.61 -23.54 -20.31
CA SER A 745 12.36 -22.65 -21.43
C SER A 745 13.55 -22.61 -22.39
N GLY A 746 13.27 -22.54 -23.70
CA GLY A 746 14.28 -22.53 -24.76
C GLY A 746 14.82 -23.90 -25.16
N GLU A 747 14.53 -24.95 -24.40
CA GLU A 747 15.02 -26.29 -24.69
C GLU A 747 14.03 -27.08 -25.54
N ARG A 748 14.57 -27.89 -26.45
CA ARG A 748 13.76 -28.81 -27.26
C ARG A 748 13.42 -30.05 -26.43
N SER A 749 12.15 -30.40 -26.43
CA SER A 749 11.61 -31.63 -25.86
C SER A 749 10.79 -32.39 -26.90
N THR A 750 10.64 -33.69 -26.73
CA THR A 750 9.90 -34.56 -27.64
C THR A 750 8.86 -35.35 -26.85
N VAL A 751 7.61 -35.35 -27.33
CA VAL A 751 6.54 -36.24 -26.88
C VAL A 751 6.38 -37.36 -27.90
N LYS A 752 6.37 -38.61 -27.43
CA LYS A 752 6.25 -39.79 -28.30
C LYS A 752 5.58 -40.96 -27.60
N THR A 753 5.06 -41.89 -28.37
CA THR A 753 4.52 -43.15 -27.85
C THR A 753 5.64 -44.12 -27.51
N SER A 754 5.57 -44.76 -26.35
CA SER A 754 6.52 -45.79 -25.91
C SER A 754 6.44 -47.03 -26.81
N PRO A 755 7.59 -47.57 -27.30
CA PRO A 755 7.61 -48.82 -28.06
C PRO A 755 7.30 -50.06 -27.22
N GLU A 756 7.61 -50.02 -25.92
CA GLU A 756 7.58 -51.18 -25.00
C GLU A 756 6.32 -51.24 -24.12
N GLY A 757 5.56 -50.15 -24.05
CA GLY A 757 4.48 -49.95 -23.07
C GLY A 757 3.06 -50.09 -23.60
N GLN A 758 2.84 -50.86 -24.68
CA GLN A 758 1.51 -51.04 -25.29
C GLN A 758 0.87 -52.35 -24.83
N SER A 759 -0.23 -52.27 -24.11
CA SER A 759 -1.13 -53.41 -23.83
C SER A 759 -2.53 -53.09 -24.37
N LYS A 760 -3.38 -54.11 -24.54
CA LYS A 760 -4.71 -53.95 -25.14
C LYS A 760 -5.55 -52.92 -24.36
N GLY A 761 -5.69 -51.71 -24.90
CA GLY A 761 -6.44 -50.59 -24.31
C GLY A 761 -5.63 -49.56 -23.50
N ASP A 762 -4.30 -49.76 -23.34
CA ASP A 762 -3.42 -48.82 -22.63
C ASP A 762 -2.27 -48.34 -23.52
N VAL A 763 -2.04 -47.03 -23.52
CA VAL A 763 -0.95 -46.36 -24.26
C VAL A 763 -0.01 -45.64 -23.29
N GLU A 764 1.28 -45.98 -23.33
CA GLU A 764 2.31 -45.21 -22.63
C GLU A 764 2.88 -44.11 -23.54
N VAL A 765 2.87 -42.86 -23.04
CA VAL A 765 3.42 -41.67 -23.70
C VAL A 765 4.57 -41.11 -22.88
N LEU A 766 5.66 -40.77 -23.55
CA LEU A 766 6.92 -40.30 -22.96
C LEU A 766 7.17 -38.86 -23.39
N VAL A 767 7.74 -38.07 -22.48
CA VAL A 767 8.28 -36.73 -22.74
C VAL A 767 9.77 -36.75 -22.42
N GLU A 768 10.60 -36.51 -23.43
CA GLU A 768 12.06 -36.55 -23.34
C GLU A 768 12.68 -35.20 -23.69
N ARG A 769 13.85 -34.92 -23.12
CA ARG A 769 14.71 -33.81 -23.51
C ARG A 769 16.13 -34.33 -23.61
N GLU A 770 16.74 -34.22 -24.78
CA GLU A 770 18.12 -34.64 -25.03
C GLU A 770 18.40 -36.07 -24.52
N GLY A 771 17.47 -36.99 -24.78
CA GLY A 771 17.53 -38.39 -24.31
C GLY A 771 17.23 -38.60 -22.82
N THR A 772 17.00 -37.54 -22.05
CA THR A 772 16.58 -37.65 -20.65
C THR A 772 15.06 -37.75 -20.55
N LEU A 773 14.54 -38.83 -19.96
CA LEU A 773 13.12 -38.97 -19.67
C LEU A 773 12.67 -37.96 -18.60
N CYS A 774 11.78 -37.04 -18.99
CA CYS A 774 11.31 -35.93 -18.16
C CYS A 774 9.93 -36.20 -17.55
N MET A 775 9.01 -36.79 -18.32
CA MET A 775 7.70 -37.21 -17.84
C MET A 775 7.27 -38.46 -18.59
N LYS A 776 6.49 -39.33 -17.94
CA LYS A 776 5.78 -40.42 -18.60
C LYS A 776 4.35 -40.51 -18.09
N GLY A 777 3.44 -40.93 -18.96
CA GLY A 777 2.03 -41.13 -18.65
C GLY A 777 1.53 -42.41 -19.29
N LYS A 778 0.86 -43.25 -18.51
CA LYS A 778 0.12 -44.42 -18.99
C LYS A 778 -1.35 -44.04 -19.06
N ILE A 779 -1.95 -44.10 -20.23
CA ILE A 779 -3.31 -43.62 -20.53
C ILE A 779 -4.16 -44.82 -20.95
N SER A 780 -5.35 -44.93 -20.37
CA SER A 780 -6.34 -45.95 -20.70
C SER A 780 -7.53 -45.32 -21.43
N GLU A 781 -8.07 -46.05 -22.40
CA GLU A 781 -9.29 -45.69 -23.15
C GLU A 781 -10.59 -45.99 -22.39
#